data_AF-A0AB33U6B7-F1
#
_entry.id   AF-A0AB33U6B7-F1
#
_cell.length_a   1.000
_cell.length_b   1.000
_cell.length_c   1.000
_cell.angle_alpha   90.00
_cell.angle_beta   90.00
_cell.angle_gamma   90.00
#
_symmetry.space_group_name_H-M   'P 1'
#
loop_
_entity.id
_entity.type
_entity.pdbx_description
1 polymer ?
#
loop_
_entity_poly.entity_id
_entity_poly.type
_entity_poly.pdbx_seq_one_letter_code
_entity_poly.pdbx_strand_id
1 'polypeptide(L)'
;MNQKMKTVNGHGFFRKSKAYGLVCGIALFGAMVTTSVSADEIVTETTPVVEVVNPNPATNLETVQETPSAESLATQAETGQKAGELTSPVTSTELDQIVTDAKEVGVTVTEESKPAVYENLDQAQADLTKQTDVVKEATEKQEANTTAIKEATDKNAEIDRQNKAEAERVAEYNKTGQEAVDARNKAGQEAVDDRNAQAVAKRESEAEAVEARNKAGQEAVDARNKSGQAMTDAINKAEQERADLENARLKAEYEAELAKIADVEAYNAEIRKRNAEAIAKAEADNARLKAEYEAKKAEMQAKTKEDGYLSTVEYNNLIYRHSVDPKVKVSNLNGIVFTDWVKNNDKGHAYVLLGSTGGGDKQYSDQTQAPLADTWDPYSPENAKGGAYTMYAPNGSYSFTATYTNVDGITVDGVAPAKIVYEVTYSDKNNIPTGVILYEDPADFMDWAQGTVEAYPLGDLTVGIKFYDASGNRIELANTSIFHFETVDNNHQGHGTIEKISVTGGELLQVNGSTVTIHNDGKAYSDNDNASPEVLTNGHEVWRNSVAFKPTDNDFTITFTKTAQTDGSAQNYMWAGIGSNYEFGLPPLPPYKQITPEQEKEVPTKPVDPTYVTPTLVTFTPEVFVPEKYNPEPFVPEVFTPETFDPITPKKIPHVKVPEKETYSVSVHPVIVKQTPANIKAVVNEDGVDVNGKLVPKGSTQTWVLTNSPLVAGREVVTSYTMSDPLPAGFEIDREATAIKNTAWTVNYDENGKTTLSATQATLDYLNANRNQDVVVPVAYFVGRPINDGGTYKNTFTTLIVTPKGEYKVVSNIPVIYTPGNDPETPRPPHTPGGENPTPDDNLIKPKKDVVDEKGNSINGQSVLPNTILNYVAEQDFDQYKGIVASQNAIGKGFLYVDDYLDEAIDGTSLVVNSITAANGDDVRELFDMIHVLSKDSLDEKLQALIQDSGISPVGEFYLWVAKDPEAFYKAYVQQGLDITRNLSFKIKQDFVGTITNQTHQVDFGNGYYGNIVTNEVPQLVVHKDVLDKDGKSINNGTVQIGDLVTYKLEGWVIPAGRGYDIKEYRFVDLLQHSHDDYQSFVIEAKVDFTLPDGTIIKKGDDLSSYTETVYNAQTGKFETRFKEAFLAQITRDQAFGADGYITVKRIASGEVVNEYTLYVNGNPVISNKVVTNTPEPPKPETPKPQAPAKVEKAQLPNTGDAASYSLSLAGVVTLFASLVGLRKRKDENN
;
A
#
# COMPACT_ATOMS: atom_id res chain seq x y z
N MET A 1 45.21 -13.20 -48.60
CA MET A 1 46.39 -13.01 -49.48
C MET A 1 46.33 -11.60 -50.07
N ASN A 2 47.45 -11.02 -50.49
CA ASN A 2 47.55 -9.76 -51.27
C ASN A 2 46.77 -9.86 -52.62
N GLN A 3 46.35 -8.81 -53.34
CA GLN A 3 46.32 -7.34 -53.13
C GLN A 3 45.39 -6.66 -54.20
N LYS A 4 45.26 -5.31 -54.13
CA LYS A 4 45.22 -4.28 -55.22
C LYS A 4 45.13 -4.74 -56.70
N MET A 5 44.50 -4.03 -57.65
CA MET A 5 43.83 -2.70 -57.69
C MET A 5 43.01 -2.54 -59.00
N LYS A 6 42.20 -1.46 -59.08
CA LYS A 6 41.74 -0.63 -60.24
C LYS A 6 41.98 -1.18 -61.69
N THR A 7 41.09 -0.98 -62.67
CA THR A 7 40.58 0.34 -63.15
C THR A 7 39.24 0.19 -63.95
N VAL A 8 38.70 1.29 -64.50
CA VAL A 8 37.27 1.51 -64.86
C VAL A 8 37.00 1.50 -66.38
N ASN A 9 35.71 1.47 -66.77
CA ASN A 9 35.06 1.68 -68.09
C ASN A 9 34.81 0.40 -68.92
N GLY A 10 33.62 0.18 -69.54
CA GLY A 10 32.36 0.95 -69.47
C GLY A 10 31.22 0.33 -70.33
N HIS A 11 29.96 0.67 -69.97
CA HIS A 11 28.67 0.50 -70.70
C HIS A 11 28.35 -0.74 -71.59
N GLY A 12 27.20 -1.40 -71.31
CA GLY A 12 26.17 -1.61 -72.36
C GLY A 12 25.63 -3.02 -72.67
N PHE A 13 24.38 -3.28 -72.27
CA PHE A 13 23.35 -4.16 -72.91
C PHE A 13 23.53 -5.71 -73.03
N PHE A 14 22.65 -6.44 -72.31
CA PHE A 14 21.91 -7.71 -72.58
C PHE A 14 22.43 -8.72 -73.66
N ARG A 15 22.33 -10.06 -73.51
CA ARG A 15 21.22 -10.89 -72.92
C ARG A 15 21.58 -12.41 -72.85
N LYS A 16 21.14 -13.13 -71.80
CA LYS A 16 20.79 -14.60 -71.64
C LYS A 16 21.00 -15.01 -70.16
N SER A 17 20.00 -15.36 -69.34
CA SER A 17 19.11 -16.56 -69.30
C SER A 17 19.86 -17.88 -69.08
N LYS A 18 19.56 -18.76 -68.11
CA LYS A 18 18.43 -19.01 -67.16
C LYS A 18 19.05 -19.45 -65.79
N ALA A 19 18.37 -19.75 -64.66
CA ALA A 19 17.08 -19.48 -63.95
C ALA A 19 17.23 -20.25 -62.58
N TYR A 20 16.42 -20.17 -61.52
CA TYR A 20 15.09 -19.60 -61.18
C TYR A 20 15.28 -18.59 -60.00
N GLY A 21 14.33 -18.12 -59.17
CA GLY A 21 12.87 -18.27 -59.02
C GLY A 21 12.48 -19.06 -57.75
N LEU A 22 11.48 -18.68 -56.92
CA LEU A 22 10.43 -17.62 -56.99
C LEU A 22 10.52 -16.70 -55.71
N VAL A 23 10.07 -15.43 -55.62
CA VAL A 23 8.80 -14.72 -56.01
C VAL A 23 7.64 -15.08 -55.06
N CYS A 24 6.80 -14.19 -54.49
CA CYS A 24 6.65 -12.71 -54.47
C CYS A 24 5.94 -12.30 -53.13
N GLY A 25 5.50 -11.07 -52.81
CA GLY A 25 5.33 -9.80 -53.52
C GLY A 25 3.89 -9.25 -53.35
N ILE A 26 3.72 -7.99 -52.96
CA ILE A 26 2.48 -7.39 -52.42
C ILE A 26 1.44 -7.00 -53.50
N ALA A 27 0.13 -7.19 -53.21
CA ALA A 27 -0.99 -6.46 -53.85
C ALA A 27 -2.26 -6.45 -52.96
N LEU A 28 -3.11 -5.41 -53.07
CA LEU A 28 -4.41 -5.30 -52.38
C LEU A 28 -5.57 -5.88 -53.23
N PHE A 29 -6.64 -6.37 -52.60
CA PHE A 29 -8.05 -5.89 -52.73
C PHE A 29 -9.10 -6.89 -52.19
N GLY A 30 -10.22 -6.36 -51.66
CA GLY A 30 -11.57 -6.93 -51.84
C GLY A 30 -12.05 -8.01 -50.85
N ALA A 31 -13.28 -7.85 -50.35
CA ALA A 31 -13.98 -8.83 -49.50
C ALA A 31 -15.15 -9.51 -50.25
N MET A 32 -15.55 -10.73 -49.83
CA MET A 32 -16.98 -11.12 -49.61
C MET A 32 -17.19 -12.62 -49.23
N VAL A 33 -17.80 -12.83 -48.03
CA VAL A 33 -18.85 -13.80 -47.59
C VAL A 33 -18.85 -15.31 -47.98
N THR A 34 -19.37 -16.13 -47.04
CA THR A 34 -20.04 -17.47 -47.13
C THR A 34 -19.30 -18.79 -46.78
N THR A 35 -19.43 -19.17 -45.50
CA THR A 35 -19.84 -20.51 -44.96
C THR A 35 -19.51 -21.83 -45.70
N SER A 36 -18.76 -22.74 -45.06
CA SER A 36 -19.29 -24.05 -44.58
C SER A 36 -18.32 -24.92 -43.74
N VAL A 37 -18.93 -25.54 -42.70
CA VAL A 37 -18.59 -26.70 -41.82
C VAL A 37 -17.66 -27.76 -42.49
N SER A 38 -16.70 -28.46 -41.83
CA SER A 38 -16.75 -29.16 -40.53
C SER A 38 -15.37 -29.56 -39.94
N ALA A 39 -15.32 -29.80 -38.61
CA ALA A 39 -14.60 -30.84 -37.83
C ALA A 39 -13.20 -31.35 -38.23
N ASP A 40 -12.27 -31.69 -37.32
CA ASP A 40 -12.19 -31.56 -35.85
C ASP A 40 -10.70 -31.71 -35.46
N GLU A 41 -10.12 -30.81 -34.66
CA GLU A 41 -8.92 -31.13 -33.87
C GLU A 41 -8.87 -30.27 -32.59
N ILE A 42 -8.26 -30.83 -31.53
CA ILE A 42 -8.51 -30.45 -30.13
C ILE A 42 -7.95 -29.06 -29.79
N VAL A 43 -8.83 -28.17 -29.31
CA VAL A 43 -8.43 -26.86 -28.75
C VAL A 43 -7.78 -27.05 -27.38
N THR A 44 -6.60 -26.47 -27.21
CA THR A 44 -6.09 -26.03 -25.90
C THR A 44 -6.11 -24.51 -25.90
N GLU A 45 -6.93 -23.91 -25.05
CA GLU A 45 -7.01 -22.45 -24.95
C GLU A 45 -5.80 -21.91 -24.18
N THR A 46 -4.74 -21.53 -24.91
CA THR A 46 -3.79 -20.54 -24.40
C THR A 46 -4.36 -19.15 -24.68
N THR A 47 -5.29 -18.72 -23.82
CA THR A 47 -5.73 -17.33 -23.78
C THR A 47 -4.49 -16.45 -23.60
N PRO A 48 -4.22 -15.45 -24.47
CA PRO A 48 -3.12 -14.54 -24.23
C PRO A 48 -3.42 -13.81 -22.93
N VAL A 49 -2.49 -13.86 -21.97
CA VAL A 49 -2.60 -13.09 -20.72
C VAL A 49 -2.56 -11.61 -21.12
N VAL A 50 -3.72 -10.96 -21.05
CA VAL A 50 -3.78 -9.50 -21.09
C VAL A 50 -3.26 -9.04 -19.75
N GLU A 51 -2.00 -8.60 -19.75
CA GLU A 51 -1.37 -7.98 -18.59
C GLU A 51 -2.11 -6.67 -18.30
N VAL A 52 -2.99 -6.70 -17.29
CA VAL A 52 -3.76 -5.53 -16.86
C VAL A 52 -2.83 -4.62 -16.07
N VAL A 53 -2.02 -3.85 -16.80
CA VAL A 53 -1.17 -2.81 -16.24
C VAL A 53 -2.07 -1.83 -15.48
N ASN A 54 -1.89 -1.75 -14.16
CA ASN A 54 -2.63 -0.81 -13.33
C ASN A 54 -2.29 0.63 -13.78
N PRO A 55 -3.27 1.46 -14.21
CA PRO A 55 -3.01 2.81 -14.67
C PRO A 55 -2.62 3.79 -13.54
N ASN A 56 -2.67 3.36 -12.28
CA ASN A 56 -2.29 4.15 -11.12
C ASN A 56 -1.55 3.28 -10.08
N PRO A 57 -0.24 3.01 -10.29
CA PRO A 57 0.57 2.36 -9.27
C PRO A 57 0.61 3.21 -7.98
N ALA A 58 0.66 2.55 -6.83
CA ALA A 58 0.89 3.22 -5.56
C ALA A 58 2.36 3.65 -5.48
N THR A 59 2.62 4.94 -5.22
CA THR A 59 3.94 5.55 -5.51
C THR A 59 4.45 6.46 -4.41
N ASN A 60 5.54 6.05 -3.77
CA ASN A 60 6.32 6.89 -2.86
C ASN A 60 7.37 7.75 -3.61
N LEU A 61 7.00 8.24 -4.81
CA LEU A 61 7.86 8.95 -5.77
C LEU A 61 9.05 8.14 -6.33
N GLU A 62 8.75 7.04 -7.03
CA GLU A 62 9.73 6.36 -7.91
C GLU A 62 9.68 6.91 -9.35
N THR A 63 8.49 7.30 -9.85
CA THR A 63 8.27 7.74 -11.24
C THR A 63 8.32 9.27 -11.37
N VAL A 64 9.54 9.81 -11.36
CA VAL A 64 9.83 11.21 -11.69
C VAL A 64 9.17 11.61 -13.02
N GLN A 65 8.51 12.77 -13.07
CA GLN A 65 7.93 13.31 -14.30
C GLN A 65 9.00 13.44 -15.39
N GLU A 66 8.77 12.82 -16.55
CA GLU A 66 9.68 12.89 -17.69
C GLU A 66 10.01 14.33 -18.11
N THR A 67 11.22 14.55 -18.63
CA THR A 67 11.66 15.87 -19.11
C THR A 67 10.73 16.38 -20.23
N PRO A 68 10.21 17.62 -20.15
CA PRO A 68 9.33 18.17 -21.19
C PRO A 68 9.93 18.09 -22.60
N SER A 69 9.12 17.70 -23.57
CA SER A 69 9.56 17.53 -24.96
C SER A 69 10.11 18.82 -25.56
N ALA A 70 11.03 18.69 -26.53
CA ALA A 70 11.64 19.83 -27.20
C ALA A 70 10.60 20.76 -27.87
N GLU A 71 9.48 20.22 -28.36
CA GLU A 71 8.38 21.03 -28.90
C GLU A 71 7.57 21.77 -27.81
N SER A 72 7.38 21.15 -26.65
CA SER A 72 6.73 21.81 -25.51
C SER A 72 7.60 22.96 -25.00
N LEU A 73 8.91 22.75 -24.85
CA LEU A 73 9.86 23.80 -24.47
C LEU A 73 9.95 24.92 -25.53
N ALA A 74 9.95 24.58 -26.82
CA ALA A 74 9.97 25.56 -27.90
C ALA A 74 8.70 26.44 -27.91
N THR A 75 7.51 25.83 -27.82
CA THR A 75 6.25 26.63 -27.79
C THR A 75 6.10 27.43 -26.50
N GLN A 76 6.61 26.95 -25.37
CA GLN A 76 6.70 27.75 -24.13
C GLN A 76 7.64 28.96 -24.31
N ALA A 77 8.78 28.82 -25.00
CA ALA A 77 9.65 29.96 -25.33
C ALA A 77 9.04 30.93 -26.37
N GLU A 78 8.15 30.45 -27.23
CA GLU A 78 7.38 31.26 -28.19
C GLU A 78 6.09 31.89 -27.61
N THR A 79 5.83 31.76 -26.30
CA THR A 79 4.61 32.28 -25.64
C THR A 79 4.24 33.70 -26.06
N GLY A 80 3.00 33.86 -26.55
CA GLY A 80 2.46 35.15 -27.00
C GLY A 80 3.10 35.73 -28.28
N GLN A 81 4.07 35.06 -28.91
CA GLN A 81 4.66 35.51 -30.16
C GLN A 81 3.65 35.39 -31.31
N LYS A 82 3.82 36.29 -32.30
CA LYS A 82 3.03 36.38 -33.53
C LYS A 82 3.97 36.49 -34.72
N ALA A 83 3.75 35.70 -35.77
CA ALA A 83 4.58 35.69 -36.97
C ALA A 83 3.71 35.58 -38.23
N GLY A 84 4.15 36.22 -39.32
CA GLY A 84 3.34 36.40 -40.52
C GLY A 84 2.27 37.49 -40.36
N GLU A 85 1.57 37.81 -41.45
CA GLU A 85 0.45 38.76 -41.48
C GLU A 85 -0.61 38.28 -42.48
N LEU A 86 -1.88 38.29 -42.10
CA LEU A 86 -2.99 38.12 -43.04
C LEU A 86 -3.54 39.49 -43.41
N THR A 87 -3.40 39.87 -44.68
CA THR A 87 -3.91 41.14 -45.21
C THR A 87 -4.83 40.91 -46.41
N SER A 88 -6.03 41.47 -46.34
CA SER A 88 -7.08 41.32 -47.34
C SER A 88 -7.32 42.65 -48.05
N PRO A 89 -7.13 42.76 -49.37
CA PRO A 89 -7.41 44.01 -50.09
C PRO A 89 -8.91 44.29 -50.15
N VAL A 90 -9.27 45.56 -49.95
CA VAL A 90 -10.63 46.07 -50.11
C VAL A 90 -10.67 46.93 -51.38
N THR A 91 -11.64 46.65 -52.25
CA THR A 91 -11.75 47.25 -53.60
C THR A 91 -13.04 48.03 -53.73
N SER A 92 -13.00 49.22 -54.34
CA SER A 92 -14.18 50.03 -54.62
C SER A 92 -14.32 50.26 -56.13
N THR A 93 -15.26 49.56 -56.77
CA THR A 93 -15.56 49.74 -58.19
C THR A 93 -16.05 51.15 -58.54
N GLU A 94 -16.58 51.87 -57.55
CA GLU A 94 -16.96 53.29 -57.69
C GLU A 94 -15.71 54.20 -57.74
N LEU A 95 -14.70 53.93 -56.91
CA LEU A 95 -13.42 54.63 -56.95
C LEU A 95 -12.69 54.31 -58.27
N ASP A 96 -12.64 53.04 -58.68
CA ASP A 96 -11.98 52.60 -59.91
C ASP A 96 -12.57 53.30 -61.16
N GLN A 97 -13.90 53.46 -61.21
CA GLN A 97 -14.60 54.18 -62.27
C GLN A 97 -14.30 55.69 -62.20
N ILE A 98 -14.45 56.33 -61.03
CA ILE A 98 -14.25 57.78 -60.89
C ILE A 98 -12.78 58.19 -61.13
N VAL A 99 -11.81 57.33 -60.79
CA VAL A 99 -10.39 57.48 -61.17
C VAL A 99 -10.18 57.38 -62.69
N THR A 100 -10.97 56.57 -63.39
CA THR A 100 -10.94 56.47 -64.85
C THR A 100 -11.50 57.75 -65.49
N ASP A 101 -12.70 58.17 -65.07
CA ASP A 101 -13.39 59.37 -65.57
C ASP A 101 -12.55 60.65 -65.36
N ALA A 102 -11.91 60.77 -64.18
CA ALA A 102 -11.02 61.88 -63.85
C ALA A 102 -9.82 62.00 -64.81
N LYS A 103 -9.23 60.85 -65.20
CA LYS A 103 -8.10 60.81 -66.15
C LYS A 103 -8.52 61.23 -67.56
N GLU A 104 -9.75 60.91 -68.00
CA GLU A 104 -10.24 61.31 -69.33
C GLU A 104 -10.40 62.83 -69.46
N VAL A 105 -10.87 63.52 -68.42
CA VAL A 105 -10.98 65.00 -68.41
C VAL A 105 -9.67 65.72 -68.06
N GLY A 106 -8.59 64.98 -67.83
CA GLY A 106 -7.22 65.51 -67.69
C GLY A 106 -6.75 65.77 -66.25
N VAL A 107 -7.41 65.24 -65.23
CA VAL A 107 -6.89 65.23 -63.85
C VAL A 107 -5.70 64.26 -63.78
N THR A 108 -4.62 64.69 -63.13
CA THR A 108 -3.46 63.82 -62.89
C THR A 108 -3.66 63.01 -61.61
N VAL A 109 -4.26 61.83 -61.74
CA VAL A 109 -4.39 60.88 -60.63
C VAL A 109 -3.10 60.07 -60.48
N THR A 110 -2.51 60.10 -59.28
CA THR A 110 -1.33 59.32 -58.91
C THR A 110 -1.75 58.13 -58.05
N GLU A 111 -1.44 56.91 -58.49
CA GLU A 111 -1.65 55.69 -57.70
C GLU A 111 -0.41 55.42 -56.85
N GLU A 112 -0.53 55.52 -55.52
CA GLU A 112 0.57 55.25 -54.60
C GLU A 112 0.79 53.73 -54.45
N SER A 113 2.04 53.29 -54.59
CA SER A 113 2.40 51.87 -54.55
C SER A 113 2.39 51.23 -53.16
N LYS A 114 1.99 51.97 -52.11
CA LYS A 114 1.97 51.51 -50.72
C LYS A 114 0.53 51.51 -50.21
N PRO A 115 0.01 50.37 -49.71
CA PRO A 115 -1.35 50.33 -49.18
C PRO A 115 -1.51 51.03 -47.83
N ALA A 116 -2.69 51.59 -47.59
CA ALA A 116 -3.18 51.92 -46.26
C ALA A 116 -3.70 50.65 -45.56
N VAL A 117 -3.40 50.50 -44.26
CA VAL A 117 -3.67 49.29 -43.48
C VAL A 117 -4.62 49.61 -42.33
N TYR A 118 -5.71 48.85 -42.21
CA TYR A 118 -6.73 49.03 -41.17
C TYR A 118 -7.03 47.71 -40.44
N GLU A 119 -7.45 47.79 -39.18
CA GLU A 119 -7.76 46.60 -38.36
C GLU A 119 -9.23 46.14 -38.50
N ASN A 120 -10.05 46.81 -39.32
CA ASN A 120 -11.43 46.40 -39.64
C ASN A 120 -11.92 46.96 -40.99
N LEU A 121 -12.98 46.37 -41.51
CA LEU A 121 -13.59 46.70 -42.80
C LEU A 121 -14.22 48.10 -42.85
N ASP A 122 -14.82 48.59 -41.77
CA ASP A 122 -15.51 49.90 -41.76
C ASP A 122 -14.52 51.06 -41.95
N GLN A 123 -13.35 50.99 -41.29
CA GLN A 123 -12.25 51.94 -41.50
C GLN A 123 -11.74 51.92 -42.95
N ALA A 124 -11.52 50.73 -43.50
CA ALA A 124 -11.09 50.55 -44.88
C ALA A 124 -12.11 51.11 -45.90
N GLN A 125 -13.41 50.88 -45.67
CA GLN A 125 -14.46 51.35 -46.54
C GLN A 125 -14.65 52.88 -46.47
N ALA A 126 -14.54 53.47 -45.28
CA ALA A 126 -14.60 54.92 -45.08
C ALA A 126 -13.43 55.65 -45.78
N ASP A 127 -12.24 55.05 -45.80
CA ASP A 127 -11.08 55.59 -46.52
C ASP A 127 -11.28 55.51 -48.05
N LEU A 128 -11.81 54.40 -48.58
CA LEU A 128 -12.16 54.30 -50.00
C LEU A 128 -13.21 55.35 -50.41
N THR A 129 -14.23 55.60 -49.60
CA THR A 129 -15.20 56.69 -49.84
C THR A 129 -14.53 58.06 -49.85
N LYS A 130 -13.65 58.33 -48.89
CA LYS A 130 -12.89 59.59 -48.82
C LYS A 130 -11.99 59.80 -50.05
N GLN A 131 -11.37 58.74 -50.57
CA GLN A 131 -10.63 58.81 -51.83
C GLN A 131 -11.55 59.13 -53.01
N THR A 132 -12.74 58.53 -53.08
CA THR A 132 -13.75 58.83 -54.12
C THR A 132 -14.14 60.31 -54.12
N ASP A 133 -14.45 60.88 -52.95
CA ASP A 133 -14.84 62.28 -52.82
C ASP A 133 -13.72 63.23 -53.29
N VAL A 134 -12.47 62.96 -52.91
CA VAL A 134 -11.30 63.79 -53.29
C VAL A 134 -11.02 63.75 -54.79
N VAL A 135 -11.12 62.58 -55.43
CA VAL A 135 -10.94 62.47 -56.89
C VAL A 135 -12.05 63.23 -57.62
N LYS A 136 -13.30 63.07 -57.17
CA LYS A 136 -14.46 63.76 -57.75
C LYS A 136 -14.36 65.29 -57.65
N GLU A 137 -13.94 65.83 -56.51
CA GLU A 137 -13.76 67.28 -56.31
C GLU A 137 -12.68 67.86 -57.25
N ALA A 138 -11.68 67.07 -57.64
CA ALA A 138 -10.66 67.47 -58.61
C ALA A 138 -11.17 67.44 -60.06
N THR A 139 -11.98 66.43 -60.42
CA THR A 139 -12.65 66.31 -61.72
C THR A 139 -13.53 67.54 -62.00
N GLU A 140 -14.43 67.88 -61.08
CA GLU A 140 -15.36 69.01 -61.23
C GLU A 140 -14.64 70.36 -61.44
N LYS A 141 -13.45 70.54 -60.83
CA LYS A 141 -12.62 71.75 -61.01
C LYS A 141 -11.87 71.77 -62.34
N GLN A 142 -11.38 70.62 -62.82
CA GLN A 142 -10.64 70.51 -64.08
C GLN A 142 -11.54 70.81 -65.29
N GLU A 143 -12.80 70.38 -65.27
CA GLU A 143 -13.81 70.72 -66.29
C GLU A 143 -14.13 72.22 -66.31
N ALA A 144 -14.28 72.84 -65.12
CA ALA A 144 -14.56 74.27 -64.99
C ALA A 144 -13.42 75.14 -65.53
N ASN A 145 -12.16 74.84 -65.19
CA ASN A 145 -10.99 75.57 -65.71
C ASN A 145 -10.90 75.44 -67.25
N THR A 146 -11.07 74.22 -67.78
CA THR A 146 -11.03 73.93 -69.22
C THR A 146 -12.09 74.72 -70.00
N THR A 147 -13.30 74.85 -69.43
CA THR A 147 -14.39 75.63 -70.04
C THR A 147 -14.04 77.12 -70.12
N ALA A 148 -13.55 77.71 -69.03
CA ALA A 148 -13.20 79.13 -68.95
C ALA A 148 -12.02 79.53 -69.87
N ILE A 149 -11.06 78.62 -70.12
CA ILE A 149 -9.96 78.82 -71.07
C ILE A 149 -10.46 79.00 -72.50
N LYS A 150 -11.47 78.20 -72.90
CA LYS A 150 -12.02 78.25 -74.25
C LYS A 150 -12.67 79.61 -74.53
N GLU A 151 -13.52 80.10 -73.62
CA GLU A 151 -14.23 81.38 -73.79
C GLU A 151 -13.29 82.59 -73.88
N ALA A 152 -12.21 82.59 -73.09
CA ALA A 152 -11.22 83.66 -73.13
C ALA A 152 -10.35 83.62 -74.39
N THR A 153 -10.13 82.44 -74.97
CA THR A 153 -9.35 82.28 -76.21
C THR A 153 -10.07 82.87 -77.42
N ASP A 154 -11.37 82.56 -77.59
CA ASP A 154 -12.21 83.08 -78.68
C ASP A 154 -12.25 84.64 -78.67
N LYS A 155 -12.21 85.23 -77.48
CA LYS A 155 -12.28 86.69 -77.24
C LYS A 155 -11.00 87.47 -77.61
N ASN A 156 -9.89 86.76 -77.85
CA ASN A 156 -8.59 87.38 -78.11
C ASN A 156 -8.30 87.66 -79.59
N ALA A 157 -8.89 86.88 -80.51
CA ALA A 157 -8.74 87.09 -81.96
C ALA A 157 -9.30 88.45 -82.46
N GLU A 158 -10.15 89.11 -81.67
CA GLU A 158 -10.64 90.47 -81.92
C GLU A 158 -9.54 91.53 -81.72
N ILE A 159 -8.76 91.38 -80.66
CA ILE A 159 -7.86 92.40 -80.13
C ILE A 159 -6.65 92.60 -81.06
N ASP A 160 -6.21 91.52 -81.72
CA ASP A 160 -5.06 91.55 -82.63
C ASP A 160 -5.20 92.53 -83.82
N ARG A 161 -6.43 92.94 -84.17
CA ARG A 161 -6.70 93.97 -85.18
C ARG A 161 -6.36 95.39 -84.73
N GLN A 162 -6.48 95.69 -83.44
CA GLN A 162 -6.27 97.04 -82.89
C GLN A 162 -4.76 97.38 -82.76
N ASN A 163 -3.93 96.36 -82.92
CA ASN A 163 -2.56 96.31 -82.43
C ASN A 163 -1.49 96.84 -83.40
N LYS A 164 -1.93 97.41 -84.53
CA LYS A 164 -1.10 98.00 -85.56
C LYS A 164 -0.81 99.50 -85.35
N ALA A 165 -1.66 100.20 -84.59
CA ALA A 165 -1.60 101.66 -84.42
C ALA A 165 -0.54 102.14 -83.42
N GLU A 166 -0.19 101.30 -82.43
CA GLU A 166 0.94 101.48 -81.51
C GLU A 166 2.32 101.45 -82.23
N ALA A 167 2.29 101.14 -83.54
CA ALA A 167 3.35 101.23 -84.56
C ALA A 167 4.53 102.18 -84.25
N GLU A 168 4.17 103.39 -83.84
CA GLU A 168 5.00 104.60 -83.99
C GLU A 168 5.45 105.17 -82.63
N ARG A 169 4.83 104.75 -81.51
CA ARG A 169 5.11 105.28 -80.16
C ARG A 169 6.48 104.85 -79.60
N VAL A 170 6.96 103.69 -80.02
CA VAL A 170 8.05 102.98 -79.33
C VAL A 170 9.47 103.47 -79.71
N ALA A 171 9.63 104.19 -80.82
CA ALA A 171 10.93 104.68 -81.27
C ALA A 171 11.69 105.51 -80.20
N GLU A 172 10.97 106.24 -79.35
CA GLU A 172 11.54 107.09 -78.28
C GLU A 172 12.05 106.27 -77.08
N TYR A 173 11.43 105.13 -76.74
CA TYR A 173 11.77 104.32 -75.56
C TYR A 173 13.20 103.77 -75.63
N ASN A 174 13.57 103.30 -76.83
CA ASN A 174 14.75 102.46 -77.06
C ASN A 174 16.09 103.18 -76.82
N LYS A 175 16.09 104.51 -76.73
CA LYS A 175 17.28 105.31 -76.41
C LYS A 175 17.72 105.21 -74.95
N THR A 176 16.79 104.91 -74.02
CA THR A 176 17.01 105.04 -72.57
C THR A 176 17.36 103.73 -71.86
N GLY A 177 17.14 102.57 -72.52
CA GLY A 177 17.35 101.26 -71.91
C GLY A 177 18.78 100.70 -72.05
N GLN A 178 19.53 101.13 -73.07
CA GLN A 178 20.90 100.68 -73.33
C GLN A 178 21.82 100.93 -72.13
N GLU A 179 21.71 102.11 -71.52
CA GLU A 179 22.53 102.56 -70.37
C GLU A 179 22.27 101.74 -69.09
N ALA A 180 21.23 100.89 -69.05
CA ALA A 180 20.86 100.08 -67.89
C ALA A 180 21.37 98.62 -67.95
N VAL A 181 21.70 98.08 -69.14
CA VAL A 181 22.20 96.70 -69.28
C VAL A 181 23.69 96.60 -68.94
N ASP A 182 24.47 97.59 -69.32
CA ASP A 182 25.92 97.65 -69.08
C ASP A 182 26.26 97.58 -67.57
N ALA A 183 25.35 98.05 -66.71
CA ALA A 183 25.47 97.94 -65.25
C ALA A 183 25.23 96.53 -64.70
N ARG A 184 24.38 95.71 -65.33
CA ARG A 184 24.03 94.35 -64.85
C ARG A 184 25.08 93.31 -65.23
N ASN A 185 25.63 93.42 -66.44
CA ASN A 185 26.66 92.49 -66.93
C ASN A 185 27.89 92.41 -66.03
N LYS A 186 28.23 93.51 -65.35
CA LYS A 186 29.34 93.54 -64.38
C LYS A 186 29.08 92.66 -63.15
N ALA A 187 27.86 92.65 -62.62
CA ALA A 187 27.51 91.91 -61.41
C ALA A 187 27.27 90.41 -61.67
N GLY A 188 26.89 90.03 -62.90
CA GLY A 188 26.66 88.62 -63.25
C GLY A 188 27.91 87.75 -63.27
N GLN A 189 29.04 88.31 -63.72
CA GLN A 189 30.33 87.62 -63.77
C GLN A 189 30.83 87.23 -62.36
N GLU A 190 30.87 88.21 -61.44
CA GLU A 190 31.36 88.05 -60.07
C GLU A 190 30.59 86.93 -59.32
N ALA A 191 29.31 86.72 -59.64
CA ALA A 191 28.46 85.70 -59.03
C ALA A 191 28.55 84.27 -59.65
N VAL A 192 29.28 84.07 -60.75
CA VAL A 192 29.58 82.74 -61.31
C VAL A 192 30.90 82.21 -60.75
N ASP A 193 31.88 83.09 -60.58
CA ASP A 193 33.22 82.73 -60.10
C ASP A 193 33.18 82.19 -58.65
N ASP A 194 32.39 82.82 -57.76
CA ASP A 194 32.17 82.35 -56.37
C ASP A 194 31.51 80.95 -56.28
N ARG A 195 30.61 80.62 -57.21
CA ARG A 195 29.89 79.33 -57.20
C ARG A 195 30.76 78.18 -57.73
N ASN A 196 31.57 78.44 -58.76
CA ASN A 196 32.58 77.49 -59.23
C ASN A 196 33.60 77.16 -58.12
N ALA A 197 33.99 78.13 -57.27
CA ALA A 197 34.90 77.89 -56.15
C ALA A 197 34.32 76.95 -55.07
N GLN A 198 33.04 77.13 -54.69
CA GLN A 198 32.38 76.28 -53.67
C GLN A 198 32.20 74.82 -54.12
N ALA A 199 32.00 74.59 -55.43
CA ALA A 199 31.81 73.25 -55.99
C ALA A 199 33.07 72.35 -55.95
N VAL A 200 34.27 72.95 -55.84
CA VAL A 200 35.54 72.21 -55.71
C VAL A 200 35.74 71.75 -54.27
N ALA A 201 35.63 72.66 -53.30
CA ALA A 201 35.90 72.38 -51.88
C ALA A 201 35.04 71.25 -51.29
N LYS A 202 33.81 71.05 -51.78
CA LYS A 202 32.94 69.95 -51.33
C LYS A 202 33.46 68.56 -51.71
N ARG A 203 34.09 68.42 -52.89
CA ARG A 203 34.55 67.11 -53.40
C ARG A 203 35.70 66.53 -52.60
N GLU A 204 36.62 67.35 -52.12
CA GLU A 204 37.81 66.90 -51.39
C GLU A 204 37.44 66.34 -50.00
N SER A 205 36.44 66.93 -49.34
CA SER A 205 35.93 66.47 -48.02
C SER A 205 35.20 65.11 -48.05
N GLU A 206 34.64 64.69 -49.18
CA GLU A 206 33.85 63.46 -49.26
C GLU A 206 34.72 62.20 -49.45
N ALA A 207 35.94 62.35 -49.98
CA ALA A 207 36.87 61.24 -50.20
C ALA A 207 37.49 60.71 -48.89
N GLU A 208 38.04 61.59 -48.05
CA GLU A 208 38.65 61.22 -46.77
C GLU A 208 37.64 60.52 -45.83
N ALA A 209 36.38 60.94 -45.89
CA ALA A 209 35.28 60.38 -45.11
C ALA A 209 34.87 58.95 -45.52
N VAL A 210 35.29 58.44 -46.68
CA VAL A 210 35.10 57.04 -47.09
C VAL A 210 36.28 56.18 -46.66
N GLU A 211 37.51 56.67 -46.83
CA GLU A 211 38.73 55.95 -46.45
C GLU A 211 38.80 55.69 -44.93
N ALA A 212 38.42 56.68 -44.11
CA ALA A 212 38.32 56.53 -42.65
C ALA A 212 37.30 55.46 -42.23
N ARG A 213 36.16 55.34 -42.93
CA ARG A 213 35.11 54.34 -42.64
C ARG A 213 35.55 52.93 -43.05
N ASN A 214 36.15 52.78 -44.22
CA ASN A 214 36.68 51.48 -44.67
C ASN A 214 37.73 50.92 -43.69
N LYS A 215 38.60 51.77 -43.14
CA LYS A 215 39.58 51.36 -42.13
C LYS A 215 38.92 50.90 -40.81
N ALA A 216 37.99 51.68 -40.27
CA ALA A 216 37.30 51.33 -39.04
C ALA A 216 36.43 50.06 -39.17
N GLY A 217 35.85 49.84 -40.35
CA GLY A 217 35.08 48.62 -40.67
C GLY A 217 35.93 47.35 -40.60
N GLN A 218 37.12 47.36 -41.19
CA GLN A 218 38.06 46.23 -41.14
C GLN A 218 38.46 45.89 -39.71
N GLU A 219 38.94 46.88 -38.93
CA GLU A 219 39.38 46.69 -37.54
C GLU A 219 38.24 46.14 -36.65
N ALA A 220 36.99 46.55 -36.90
CA ALA A 220 35.80 46.06 -36.19
C ALA A 220 35.28 44.69 -36.64
N VAL A 221 35.66 44.20 -37.83
CA VAL A 221 35.42 42.81 -38.27
C VAL A 221 36.50 41.89 -37.71
N ASP A 222 37.77 42.28 -37.78
CA ASP A 222 38.88 41.48 -37.23
C ASP A 222 38.77 41.28 -35.72
N ALA A 223 38.34 42.29 -34.98
CA ALA A 223 38.06 42.18 -33.55
C ALA A 223 36.91 41.19 -33.26
N ARG A 224 35.83 41.21 -34.06
CA ARG A 224 34.71 40.26 -33.92
C ARG A 224 35.11 38.84 -34.31
N ASN A 225 35.82 38.64 -35.40
CA ASN A 225 36.34 37.33 -35.81
C ASN A 225 37.25 36.73 -34.71
N LYS A 226 38.13 37.53 -34.11
CA LYS A 226 39.00 37.09 -33.01
C LYS A 226 38.23 36.77 -31.73
N SER A 227 37.20 37.54 -31.40
CA SER A 227 36.34 37.27 -30.24
C SER A 227 35.43 36.07 -30.47
N GLY A 228 34.92 35.88 -31.69
CA GLY A 228 34.08 34.76 -32.10
C GLY A 228 34.85 33.44 -32.03
N GLN A 229 36.04 33.37 -32.62
CA GLN A 229 36.92 32.20 -32.48
C GLN A 229 37.22 31.87 -31.02
N ALA A 230 37.62 32.85 -30.20
CA ALA A 230 37.93 32.62 -28.79
C ALA A 230 36.71 32.15 -27.98
N MET A 231 35.50 32.61 -28.33
CA MET A 231 34.25 32.15 -27.71
C MET A 231 33.87 30.74 -28.19
N THR A 232 34.05 30.43 -29.48
CA THR A 232 33.89 29.07 -30.02
C THR A 232 34.87 28.08 -29.38
N ASP A 233 36.14 28.47 -29.19
CA ASP A 233 37.15 27.62 -28.54
C ASP A 233 36.80 27.38 -27.06
N ALA A 234 36.29 28.40 -26.37
CA ALA A 234 35.83 28.29 -24.99
C ALA A 234 34.55 27.43 -24.86
N ILE A 235 33.59 27.57 -25.77
CA ILE A 235 32.38 26.74 -25.85
C ILE A 235 32.77 25.28 -26.12
N ASN A 236 33.58 25.02 -27.14
CA ASN A 236 34.06 23.68 -27.47
C ASN A 236 34.83 23.04 -26.31
N LYS A 237 35.63 23.80 -25.56
CA LYS A 237 36.31 23.31 -24.36
C LYS A 237 35.32 22.99 -23.23
N ALA A 238 34.36 23.88 -22.96
CA ALA A 238 33.34 23.65 -21.93
C ALA A 238 32.44 22.46 -22.29
N GLU A 239 32.14 22.24 -23.57
CA GLU A 239 31.35 21.12 -24.06
C GLU A 239 32.12 19.80 -24.01
N GLN A 240 33.43 19.82 -24.29
CA GLN A 240 34.33 18.69 -24.04
C GLN A 240 34.38 18.34 -22.53
N GLU A 241 34.62 19.32 -21.66
CA GLU A 241 34.66 19.12 -20.20
C GLU A 241 33.31 18.66 -19.64
N ARG A 242 32.18 19.12 -20.22
CA ARG A 242 30.83 18.62 -19.91
C ARG A 242 30.61 17.18 -20.37
N ALA A 243 30.95 16.84 -21.61
CA ALA A 243 30.82 15.48 -22.12
C ALA A 243 31.70 14.50 -21.33
N ASP A 244 32.92 14.90 -20.96
CA ASP A 244 33.83 14.07 -20.16
C ASP A 244 33.33 13.88 -18.72
N LEU A 245 32.74 14.91 -18.09
CA LEU A 245 32.08 14.80 -16.78
C LEU A 245 30.80 13.95 -16.84
N GLU A 246 29.98 14.13 -17.88
CA GLU A 246 28.73 13.37 -18.07
C GLU A 246 29.04 11.89 -18.36
N ASN A 247 30.05 11.60 -19.17
CA ASN A 247 30.53 10.24 -19.40
C ASN A 247 31.09 9.58 -18.14
N ALA A 248 31.74 10.35 -17.25
CA ALA A 248 32.16 9.87 -15.94
C ALA A 248 30.96 9.61 -15.00
N ARG A 249 29.94 10.48 -15.03
CA ARG A 249 28.69 10.32 -14.28
C ARG A 249 27.92 9.08 -14.73
N LEU A 250 27.61 8.97 -16.02
CA LEU A 250 26.92 7.83 -16.63
C LEU A 250 27.65 6.50 -16.37
N LYS A 251 28.99 6.49 -16.35
CA LYS A 251 29.77 5.32 -15.96
C LYS A 251 29.62 4.98 -14.49
N ALA A 252 29.74 5.95 -13.59
CA ALA A 252 29.62 5.74 -12.15
C ALA A 252 28.20 5.28 -11.76
N GLU A 253 27.17 5.83 -12.41
CA GLU A 253 25.77 5.43 -12.22
C GLU A 253 25.52 4.01 -12.74
N TYR A 254 26.01 3.66 -13.93
CA TYR A 254 25.94 2.28 -14.43
C TYR A 254 26.68 1.27 -13.53
N GLU A 255 27.86 1.61 -13.02
CA GLU A 255 28.61 0.76 -12.09
C GLU A 255 27.90 0.64 -10.71
N ALA A 256 27.21 1.69 -10.25
CA ALA A 256 26.40 1.65 -9.04
C ALA A 256 25.09 0.85 -9.22
N GLU A 257 24.41 0.97 -10.37
CA GLU A 257 23.17 0.25 -10.65
C GLU A 257 23.42 -1.26 -10.79
N LEU A 258 24.55 -1.65 -11.40
CA LEU A 258 24.99 -3.05 -11.40
C LEU A 258 25.31 -3.58 -9.99
N ALA A 259 25.78 -2.74 -9.08
CA ALA A 259 25.99 -3.15 -7.68
C ALA A 259 24.64 -3.37 -6.96
N LYS A 260 23.65 -2.48 -7.14
CA LYS A 260 22.29 -2.69 -6.60
C LYS A 260 21.66 -3.99 -7.12
N ILE A 261 21.81 -4.29 -8.41
CA ILE A 261 21.31 -5.54 -9.00
C ILE A 261 21.98 -6.75 -8.35
N ALA A 262 23.30 -6.73 -8.14
CA ALA A 262 24.01 -7.81 -7.47
C ALA A 262 23.56 -8.00 -6.01
N ASP A 263 23.29 -6.91 -5.28
CA ASP A 263 22.75 -6.98 -3.91
C ASP A 263 21.30 -7.52 -3.88
N VAL A 264 20.46 -7.17 -4.85
CA VAL A 264 19.09 -7.72 -4.99
C VAL A 264 19.12 -9.19 -5.40
N GLU A 265 20.00 -9.60 -6.33
CA GLU A 265 20.19 -11.00 -6.70
C GLU A 265 20.70 -11.84 -5.51
N ALA A 266 21.62 -11.30 -4.70
CA ALA A 266 22.11 -11.94 -3.49
C ALA A 266 21.02 -12.05 -2.40
N TYR A 267 20.22 -10.99 -2.21
CA TYR A 267 19.05 -11.00 -1.34
C TYR A 267 18.06 -12.09 -1.76
N ASN A 268 17.65 -12.10 -3.04
CA ASN A 268 16.69 -13.06 -3.59
C ASN A 268 17.22 -14.50 -3.56
N ALA A 269 18.53 -14.73 -3.66
CA ALA A 269 19.11 -16.06 -3.51
C ALA A 269 18.87 -16.63 -2.09
N GLU A 270 18.96 -15.80 -1.04
CA GLU A 270 18.63 -16.19 0.32
C GLU A 270 17.11 -16.27 0.57
N ILE A 271 16.29 -15.43 -0.08
CA ILE A 271 14.82 -15.56 -0.09
C ILE A 271 14.39 -16.93 -0.65
N ARG A 272 14.86 -17.28 -1.85
CA ARG A 272 14.58 -18.58 -2.51
C ARG A 272 14.97 -19.76 -1.62
N LYS A 273 16.09 -19.64 -0.90
CA LYS A 273 16.56 -20.65 0.05
C LYS A 273 15.67 -20.75 1.30
N ARG A 274 15.31 -19.63 1.94
CA ARG A 274 14.35 -19.62 3.06
C ARG A 274 13.00 -20.20 2.64
N ASN A 275 12.47 -19.83 1.48
CA ASN A 275 11.23 -20.37 0.93
C ASN A 275 11.30 -21.88 0.70
N ALA A 276 12.38 -22.38 0.09
CA ALA A 276 12.57 -23.81 -0.11
C ALA A 276 12.67 -24.59 1.22
N GLU A 277 13.39 -24.04 2.20
CA GLU A 277 13.50 -24.63 3.54
C GLU A 277 12.16 -24.60 4.31
N ALA A 278 11.39 -23.52 4.20
CA ALA A 278 10.08 -23.35 4.84
C ALA A 278 9.01 -24.27 4.21
N ILE A 279 8.91 -24.31 2.89
CA ILE A 279 7.99 -25.19 2.16
C ILE A 279 8.29 -26.66 2.49
N ALA A 280 9.56 -27.09 2.37
CA ALA A 280 9.95 -28.46 2.70
C ALA A 280 9.66 -28.82 4.17
N LYS A 281 9.79 -27.88 5.10
CA LYS A 281 9.44 -28.07 6.51
C LYS A 281 7.92 -28.20 6.72
N ALA A 282 7.11 -27.39 6.04
CA ALA A 282 5.66 -27.47 6.10
C ALA A 282 5.11 -28.74 5.43
N GLU A 283 5.65 -29.15 4.29
CA GLU A 283 5.33 -30.45 3.67
C GLU A 283 5.66 -31.62 4.61
N ALA A 284 6.82 -31.57 5.29
CA ALA A 284 7.21 -32.58 6.27
C ALA A 284 6.30 -32.59 7.52
N ASP A 285 5.94 -31.43 8.07
CA ASP A 285 4.99 -31.32 9.19
C ASP A 285 3.59 -31.80 8.79
N ASN A 286 3.11 -31.44 7.60
CA ASN A 286 1.80 -31.88 7.08
C ASN A 286 1.75 -33.40 6.84
N ALA A 287 2.83 -33.96 6.28
CA ALA A 287 2.97 -35.41 6.11
C ALA A 287 3.01 -36.13 7.46
N ARG A 288 3.69 -35.55 8.47
CA ARG A 288 3.75 -36.06 9.84
C ARG A 288 2.38 -36.03 10.52
N LEU A 289 1.69 -34.88 10.54
CA LEU A 289 0.36 -34.73 11.14
C LEU A 289 -0.67 -35.68 10.51
N LYS A 290 -0.62 -35.86 9.18
CA LYS A 290 -1.45 -36.83 8.47
C LYS A 290 -1.16 -38.27 8.86
N ALA A 291 0.12 -38.63 9.04
CA ALA A 291 0.53 -39.95 9.50
C ALA A 291 0.14 -40.20 10.96
N GLU A 292 0.26 -39.20 11.84
CA GLU A 292 -0.17 -39.25 13.24
C GLU A 292 -1.68 -39.47 13.36
N TYR A 293 -2.49 -38.74 12.57
CA TYR A 293 -3.95 -38.91 12.52
C TYR A 293 -4.38 -40.30 12.00
N GLU A 294 -3.86 -40.75 10.86
CA GLU A 294 -4.21 -42.08 10.33
C GLU A 294 -3.66 -43.22 11.22
N ALA A 295 -2.54 -43.02 11.93
CA ALA A 295 -2.07 -43.95 12.95
C ALA A 295 -3.02 -44.01 14.16
N LYS A 296 -3.49 -42.86 14.67
CA LYS A 296 -4.44 -42.82 15.79
C LYS A 296 -5.79 -43.44 15.40
N LYS A 297 -6.25 -43.21 14.17
CA LYS A 297 -7.44 -43.85 13.59
C LYS A 297 -7.28 -45.37 13.47
N ALA A 298 -6.12 -45.86 13.05
CA ALA A 298 -5.81 -47.29 13.03
C ALA A 298 -5.73 -47.91 14.44
N GLU A 299 -5.17 -47.19 15.42
CA GLU A 299 -5.18 -47.60 16.84
C GLU A 299 -6.62 -47.75 17.36
N MET A 300 -7.44 -46.69 17.22
CA MET A 300 -8.84 -46.69 17.63
C MET A 300 -9.61 -47.83 16.95
N GLN A 301 -9.38 -48.06 15.65
CA GLN A 301 -10.05 -49.12 14.89
C GLN A 301 -9.61 -50.55 15.29
N ALA A 302 -8.40 -50.73 15.80
CA ALA A 302 -7.97 -51.99 16.41
C ALA A 302 -8.66 -52.23 17.76
N LYS A 303 -8.84 -51.15 18.54
CA LYS A 303 -9.39 -51.18 19.90
C LYS A 303 -10.92 -51.26 19.99
N THR A 304 -11.68 -51.25 18.90
CA THR A 304 -13.16 -51.36 18.92
C THR A 304 -13.72 -52.69 19.45
N LYS A 305 -12.87 -53.54 20.04
CA LYS A 305 -13.21 -54.81 20.70
C LYS A 305 -12.51 -54.98 22.07
N GLU A 306 -11.78 -53.97 22.52
CA GLU A 306 -11.18 -53.91 23.84
C GLU A 306 -12.19 -53.24 24.80
N ASP A 307 -12.19 -53.66 26.07
CA ASP A 307 -13.07 -53.11 27.09
C ASP A 307 -12.73 -51.63 27.35
N GLY A 308 -13.74 -50.81 27.66
CA GLY A 308 -13.58 -49.36 27.84
C GLY A 308 -13.52 -48.51 26.56
N TYR A 309 -13.59 -49.14 25.37
CA TYR A 309 -13.68 -48.45 24.07
C TYR A 309 -15.07 -48.59 23.45
N LEU A 310 -15.42 -47.72 22.48
CA LEU A 310 -16.67 -47.85 21.72
C LEU A 310 -16.59 -49.01 20.70
N SER A 311 -17.75 -49.60 20.39
CA SER A 311 -17.88 -50.63 19.35
C SER A 311 -17.67 -50.12 17.91
N THR A 312 -17.64 -48.80 17.70
CA THR A 312 -17.35 -48.11 16.43
C THR A 312 -16.33 -47.00 16.65
N VAL A 313 -15.59 -46.61 15.59
CA VAL A 313 -14.72 -45.42 15.63
C VAL A 313 -15.55 -44.20 15.27
N GLU A 314 -16.08 -43.53 16.28
CA GLU A 314 -16.76 -42.24 16.12
C GLU A 314 -15.76 -41.07 16.17
N TYR A 315 -16.16 -39.92 15.64
CA TYR A 315 -15.44 -38.65 15.77
C TYR A 315 -15.87 -37.97 17.07
N ASN A 316 -14.94 -37.33 17.80
CA ASN A 316 -15.25 -36.54 18.98
C ASN A 316 -14.38 -35.28 19.07
N ASN A 317 -15.01 -34.11 18.96
CA ASN A 317 -14.39 -32.81 19.26
C ASN A 317 -14.60 -32.33 20.70
N LEU A 318 -15.43 -33.01 21.50
CA LEU A 318 -15.80 -32.61 22.85
C LEU A 318 -14.96 -33.30 23.91
N ILE A 319 -14.24 -32.48 24.67
CA ILE A 319 -13.58 -32.86 25.91
C ILE A 319 -14.45 -32.30 27.04
N TYR A 320 -14.88 -33.14 27.98
CA TYR A 320 -15.78 -32.77 29.06
C TYR A 320 -15.26 -33.37 30.37
N ARG A 321 -14.57 -32.56 31.18
CA ARG A 321 -13.89 -32.98 32.41
C ARG A 321 -13.98 -31.86 33.46
N HIS A 322 -13.64 -32.20 34.71
CA HIS A 322 -13.57 -31.22 35.80
C HIS A 322 -12.69 -30.03 35.44
N SER A 323 -13.18 -28.84 35.75
CA SER A 323 -12.54 -27.55 35.51
C SER A 323 -11.77 -27.09 36.76
N VAL A 324 -10.90 -26.09 36.63
CA VAL A 324 -9.99 -25.67 37.71
C VAL A 324 -10.67 -24.71 38.70
N ASP A 325 -11.52 -23.81 38.22
CA ASP A 325 -12.36 -22.92 39.04
C ASP A 325 -13.72 -22.61 38.35
N PRO A 326 -14.54 -23.63 38.03
CA PRO A 326 -15.84 -23.43 37.38
C PRO A 326 -16.77 -22.60 38.26
N LYS A 327 -17.74 -21.90 37.66
CA LYS A 327 -18.64 -20.97 38.36
C LYS A 327 -20.07 -21.15 37.85
N VAL A 328 -20.97 -21.65 38.69
CA VAL A 328 -22.38 -21.88 38.36
C VAL A 328 -23.32 -20.80 38.92
N LYS A 329 -24.32 -20.43 38.13
CA LYS A 329 -25.44 -19.55 38.54
C LYS A 329 -26.77 -20.21 38.17
N VAL A 330 -27.66 -20.33 39.15
CA VAL A 330 -29.01 -20.89 38.95
C VAL A 330 -30.04 -19.77 38.75
N SER A 331 -31.05 -20.05 37.93
CA SER A 331 -32.11 -19.14 37.53
C SER A 331 -33.37 -19.91 37.14
N ASN A 332 -34.47 -19.22 36.80
CA ASN A 332 -35.73 -19.84 36.32
C ASN A 332 -36.31 -20.92 37.24
N LEU A 333 -36.14 -20.76 38.57
CA LEU A 333 -36.61 -21.68 39.60
C LEU A 333 -38.14 -21.83 39.57
N ASN A 334 -38.64 -23.03 39.29
CA ASN A 334 -40.05 -23.42 39.40
C ASN A 334 -40.17 -24.65 40.32
N GLY A 335 -41.20 -24.69 41.17
CA GLY A 335 -41.44 -25.78 42.13
C GLY A 335 -40.52 -25.77 43.36
N ILE A 336 -39.31 -25.18 43.24
CA ILE A 336 -38.35 -24.96 44.32
C ILE A 336 -38.77 -23.77 45.18
N VAL A 337 -38.67 -23.90 46.52
CA VAL A 337 -39.09 -22.87 47.49
C VAL A 337 -37.94 -22.17 48.23
N PHE A 338 -36.74 -22.76 48.26
CA PHE A 338 -35.51 -22.08 48.66
C PHE A 338 -34.29 -22.69 47.95
N THR A 339 -33.22 -21.91 47.85
CA THR A 339 -31.88 -22.34 47.41
C THR A 339 -30.82 -21.70 48.29
N ASP A 340 -29.75 -22.42 48.62
CA ASP A 340 -28.61 -21.91 49.39
C ASP A 340 -27.28 -22.39 48.81
N TRP A 341 -26.20 -21.61 48.98
CA TRP A 341 -24.87 -21.89 48.45
C TRP A 341 -23.92 -22.38 49.54
N VAL A 342 -23.49 -23.64 49.44
CA VAL A 342 -22.58 -24.28 50.40
C VAL A 342 -21.17 -24.33 49.82
N LYS A 343 -20.15 -24.07 50.64
CA LYS A 343 -18.73 -24.33 50.32
C LYS A 343 -18.21 -25.45 51.22
N ASN A 344 -17.51 -26.44 50.64
CA ASN A 344 -17.10 -27.68 51.31
C ASN A 344 -16.24 -27.54 52.59
N ASN A 345 -15.73 -26.34 52.93
CA ASN A 345 -14.85 -26.12 54.09
C ASN A 345 -15.49 -25.37 55.30
N ASP A 346 -16.67 -24.75 55.19
CA ASP A 346 -17.15 -23.77 56.20
C ASP A 346 -18.04 -24.33 57.33
N LYS A 347 -18.38 -25.63 57.25
CA LYS A 347 -18.78 -26.62 58.29
C LYS A 347 -19.25 -27.87 57.53
N GLY A 348 -19.07 -29.06 58.11
CA GLY A 348 -19.22 -30.34 57.39
C GLY A 348 -20.56 -30.54 56.66
N HIS A 349 -20.43 -31.02 55.42
CA HIS A 349 -21.43 -31.60 54.51
C HIS A 349 -22.56 -30.67 54.01
N ALA A 350 -22.80 -30.71 52.70
CA ALA A 350 -23.94 -30.06 52.04
C ALA A 350 -25.21 -30.94 52.19
N TYR A 351 -25.84 -30.91 53.35
CA TYR A 351 -26.97 -31.79 53.67
C TYR A 351 -28.26 -31.47 52.89
N VAL A 352 -28.83 -32.48 52.23
CA VAL A 352 -30.20 -32.45 51.68
C VAL A 352 -31.21 -32.90 52.72
N LEU A 353 -32.31 -32.15 52.86
CA LEU A 353 -33.38 -32.41 53.82
C LEU A 353 -34.21 -33.67 53.48
N LEU A 354 -33.81 -34.80 54.05
CA LEU A 354 -34.52 -36.08 53.98
C LEU A 354 -34.95 -36.53 55.39
N GLY A 355 -36.22 -36.32 55.74
CA GLY A 355 -36.76 -36.55 57.08
C GLY A 355 -37.00 -38.02 57.43
N SER A 356 -35.94 -38.81 57.63
CA SER A 356 -35.99 -40.25 57.97
C SER A 356 -36.41 -40.53 59.43
N THR A 357 -37.42 -39.81 59.96
CA THR A 357 -37.89 -39.94 61.36
C THR A 357 -39.42 -39.82 61.51
N GLY A 358 -40.18 -40.74 60.88
CA GLY A 358 -41.46 -41.25 61.40
C GLY A 358 -42.56 -40.24 61.81
N GLY A 359 -42.64 -39.07 61.17
CA GLY A 359 -43.66 -38.05 61.46
C GLY A 359 -43.97 -37.21 60.23
N GLY A 360 -45.21 -37.28 59.76
CA GLY A 360 -45.62 -36.76 58.45
C GLY A 360 -45.84 -35.24 58.35
N ASP A 361 -46.23 -34.83 57.14
CA ASP A 361 -46.85 -33.54 56.76
C ASP A 361 -46.11 -32.26 57.18
N LYS A 362 -44.79 -32.31 57.38
CA LYS A 362 -43.96 -31.12 57.59
C LYS A 362 -43.50 -30.50 56.27
N GLN A 363 -44.30 -29.56 55.75
CA GLN A 363 -43.84 -28.62 54.74
C GLN A 363 -42.94 -27.54 55.39
N TYR A 364 -41.73 -27.36 54.86
CA TYR A 364 -40.84 -26.26 55.26
C TYR A 364 -41.04 -25.06 54.35
N SER A 365 -41.24 -23.87 54.94
CA SER A 365 -41.44 -22.60 54.22
C SER A 365 -40.25 -21.64 54.34
N ASP A 366 -39.24 -22.02 55.13
CA ASP A 366 -38.01 -21.28 55.39
C ASP A 366 -36.96 -22.31 55.85
N GLN A 367 -35.73 -22.17 55.34
CA GLN A 367 -34.56 -22.97 55.73
C GLN A 367 -34.32 -22.93 57.26
N THR A 368 -34.62 -21.80 57.93
CA THR A 368 -34.43 -21.69 59.39
C THR A 368 -35.37 -22.56 60.23
N GLN A 369 -36.47 -23.06 59.63
CA GLN A 369 -37.43 -23.93 60.30
C GLN A 369 -37.15 -25.42 60.09
N ALA A 370 -36.17 -25.74 59.24
CA ALA A 370 -35.76 -27.10 58.96
C ALA A 370 -34.73 -27.58 60.01
N PRO A 371 -35.03 -28.64 60.80
CA PRO A 371 -34.08 -29.15 61.77
C PRO A 371 -32.93 -29.88 61.06
N LEU A 372 -31.68 -29.47 61.34
CA LEU A 372 -30.48 -30.23 61.02
C LEU A 372 -30.51 -31.55 61.81
N ALA A 373 -30.89 -32.66 61.15
CA ALA A 373 -31.15 -33.94 61.80
C ALA A 373 -30.72 -35.11 60.91
N ASP A 374 -29.57 -35.72 61.24
CA ASP A 374 -29.06 -37.03 60.78
C ASP A 374 -29.40 -37.43 59.34
N THR A 375 -29.12 -36.52 58.40
CA THR A 375 -29.23 -36.72 56.96
C THR A 375 -28.01 -37.46 56.42
N TRP A 376 -28.26 -38.43 55.54
CA TRP A 376 -27.24 -39.31 54.94
C TRP A 376 -26.18 -38.52 54.18
N ASP A 377 -24.91 -38.89 54.35
CA ASP A 377 -23.75 -38.32 53.67
C ASP A 377 -23.48 -39.11 52.38
N PRO A 378 -23.71 -38.55 51.17
CA PRO A 378 -23.67 -39.36 49.96
C PRO A 378 -22.25 -39.76 49.53
N TYR A 379 -21.24 -38.93 49.80
CA TYR A 379 -19.84 -39.22 49.44
C TYR A 379 -18.82 -38.44 50.27
N SER A 380 -17.64 -39.03 50.49
CA SER A 380 -16.54 -38.39 51.23
C SER A 380 -15.94 -37.21 50.45
N PRO A 381 -15.58 -36.06 51.08
CA PRO A 381 -15.24 -34.82 50.36
C PRO A 381 -13.90 -34.79 49.60
N GLU A 382 -13.17 -35.90 49.48
CA GLU A 382 -11.76 -35.89 49.01
C GLU A 382 -11.60 -35.54 47.51
N ASN A 383 -12.66 -35.69 46.70
CA ASN A 383 -12.63 -35.44 45.25
C ASN A 383 -13.38 -34.18 44.80
N ALA A 384 -14.43 -33.75 45.50
CA ALA A 384 -15.36 -32.69 45.05
C ALA A 384 -14.77 -31.27 45.25
N LYS A 385 -14.18 -30.71 44.18
CA LYS A 385 -13.49 -29.40 44.19
C LYS A 385 -14.43 -28.23 43.89
N GLY A 386 -15.29 -27.85 44.84
CA GLY A 386 -16.11 -26.65 44.66
C GLY A 386 -17.04 -26.31 45.82
N GLY A 387 -17.96 -25.40 45.55
CA GLY A 387 -19.24 -25.29 46.25
C GLY A 387 -20.35 -26.06 45.55
N ALA A 388 -21.57 -25.91 46.06
CA ALA A 388 -22.80 -26.43 45.46
C ALA A 388 -24.02 -25.59 45.86
N TYR A 389 -25.05 -25.58 45.02
CA TYR A 389 -26.39 -25.13 45.40
C TYR A 389 -27.19 -26.30 45.99
N THR A 390 -27.68 -26.13 47.22
CA THR A 390 -28.74 -27.00 47.77
C THR A 390 -30.11 -26.41 47.47
N MET A 391 -31.09 -27.24 47.11
CA MET A 391 -32.46 -26.81 46.75
C MET A 391 -33.52 -27.76 47.29
N TYR A 392 -34.76 -27.26 47.46
CA TYR A 392 -35.89 -28.05 47.96
C TYR A 392 -37.20 -27.75 47.22
N ALA A 393 -37.90 -28.81 46.79
CA ALA A 393 -39.16 -28.79 46.06
C ALA A 393 -40.24 -29.59 46.83
N PRO A 394 -41.11 -28.93 47.63
CA PRO A 394 -42.05 -29.61 48.54
C PRO A 394 -43.19 -30.37 47.84
N ASN A 395 -43.43 -30.11 46.55
CA ASN A 395 -44.41 -30.83 45.72
C ASN A 395 -43.73 -31.83 44.75
N GLY A 396 -42.47 -32.17 45.02
CA GLY A 396 -41.67 -33.13 44.25
C GLY A 396 -41.12 -32.64 42.93
N SER A 397 -41.99 -32.17 42.02
CA SER A 397 -41.61 -31.70 40.68
C SER A 397 -41.01 -30.30 40.68
N TYR A 398 -39.99 -30.06 39.86
CA TYR A 398 -39.29 -28.78 39.74
C TYR A 398 -38.70 -28.54 38.34
N SER A 399 -38.32 -27.30 38.04
CA SER A 399 -37.41 -26.99 36.93
C SER A 399 -36.54 -25.76 37.22
N PHE A 400 -35.38 -25.68 36.58
CA PHE A 400 -34.47 -24.54 36.68
C PHE A 400 -33.51 -24.46 35.48
N THR A 401 -32.82 -23.32 35.35
CA THR A 401 -31.73 -23.12 34.40
C THR A 401 -30.44 -22.84 35.15
N ALA A 402 -29.44 -23.71 35.01
CA ALA A 402 -28.09 -23.48 35.51
C ALA A 402 -27.19 -22.97 34.38
N THR A 403 -26.39 -21.95 34.67
CA THR A 403 -25.39 -21.41 33.73
C THR A 403 -24.01 -21.49 34.37
N TYR A 404 -23.14 -22.27 33.75
CA TYR A 404 -21.74 -22.47 34.13
C TYR A 404 -20.83 -21.56 33.30
N THR A 405 -19.76 -21.08 33.92
CA THR A 405 -18.69 -20.23 33.37
C THR A 405 -17.35 -20.69 33.98
N ASN A 406 -16.21 -20.21 33.47
CA ASN A 406 -14.87 -20.70 33.86
C ASN A 406 -14.67 -22.22 33.69
N VAL A 407 -15.24 -22.80 32.63
CA VAL A 407 -15.28 -24.24 32.37
C VAL A 407 -14.07 -24.71 31.54
N ASP A 408 -12.86 -24.45 32.03
CA ASP A 408 -11.60 -24.72 31.32
C ASP A 408 -11.25 -26.22 31.19
N GLY A 409 -11.86 -27.09 31.99
CA GLY A 409 -11.83 -28.54 31.82
C GLY A 409 -12.69 -29.06 30.66
N ILE A 410 -13.45 -28.18 30.00
CA ILE A 410 -14.38 -28.52 28.93
C ILE A 410 -14.01 -27.72 27.68
N THR A 411 -13.84 -28.40 26.54
CA THR A 411 -13.53 -27.76 25.26
C THR A 411 -14.22 -28.42 24.08
N VAL A 412 -14.63 -27.64 23.09
CA VAL A 412 -15.13 -28.10 21.79
C VAL A 412 -14.12 -27.68 20.72
N ASP A 413 -13.65 -28.62 19.90
CA ASP A 413 -12.57 -28.42 18.92
C ASP A 413 -11.29 -27.81 19.54
N GLY A 414 -11.04 -28.10 20.83
CA GLY A 414 -9.90 -27.60 21.60
C GLY A 414 -10.09 -26.21 22.22
N VAL A 415 -11.24 -25.54 21.99
CA VAL A 415 -11.56 -24.22 22.55
C VAL A 415 -12.55 -24.33 23.71
N ALA A 416 -12.28 -23.68 24.84
CA ALA A 416 -13.19 -23.66 25.98
C ALA A 416 -14.43 -22.78 25.69
N PRO A 417 -15.66 -23.24 25.97
CA PRO A 417 -16.86 -22.42 25.80
C PRO A 417 -16.91 -21.33 26.88
N ALA A 418 -17.34 -20.12 26.52
CA ALA A 418 -17.43 -19.03 27.49
C ALA A 418 -18.53 -19.27 28.55
N LYS A 419 -19.56 -20.05 28.19
CA LYS A 419 -20.57 -20.57 29.13
C LYS A 419 -21.21 -21.87 28.63
N ILE A 420 -21.70 -22.67 29.57
CA ILE A 420 -22.57 -23.82 29.32
C ILE A 420 -23.89 -23.60 30.07
N VAL A 421 -25.02 -23.89 29.44
CA VAL A 421 -26.36 -23.73 30.01
C VAL A 421 -27.04 -25.09 30.08
N TYR A 422 -27.47 -25.47 31.29
CA TYR A 422 -28.30 -26.65 31.54
C TYR A 422 -29.75 -26.22 31.78
N GLU A 423 -30.67 -26.81 31.05
CA GLU A 423 -32.13 -26.66 31.22
C GLU A 423 -32.67 -27.93 31.89
N VAL A 424 -32.93 -27.86 33.20
CA VAL A 424 -33.24 -29.02 34.05
C VAL A 424 -34.72 -29.04 34.40
N THR A 425 -35.38 -30.19 34.26
CA THR A 425 -36.77 -30.42 34.68
C THR A 425 -36.92 -31.80 35.32
N TYR A 426 -37.53 -31.87 36.50
CA TYR A 426 -37.85 -33.11 37.20
C TYR A 426 -39.36 -33.27 37.38
N SER A 427 -39.89 -34.43 36.99
CA SER A 427 -41.32 -34.75 36.99
C SER A 427 -41.61 -35.97 37.87
N ASP A 428 -41.95 -35.72 39.13
CA ASP A 428 -42.50 -36.74 40.03
C ASP A 428 -44.03 -36.80 39.93
N LYS A 429 -44.53 -38.03 39.82
CA LYS A 429 -45.95 -38.35 39.64
C LYS A 429 -46.69 -38.50 40.98
N ASN A 430 -45.95 -38.61 42.08
CA ASN A 430 -46.48 -38.82 43.43
C ASN A 430 -46.58 -37.52 44.27
N ASN A 431 -45.89 -36.46 43.86
CA ASN A 431 -45.71 -35.18 44.56
C ASN A 431 -44.96 -35.30 45.90
N ILE A 432 -44.03 -36.26 46.00
CA ILE A 432 -43.20 -36.51 47.18
C ILE A 432 -42.15 -35.40 47.28
N PRO A 433 -41.96 -34.74 48.45
CA PRO A 433 -40.95 -33.68 48.60
C PRO A 433 -39.55 -34.13 48.14
N THR A 434 -38.94 -33.39 47.22
CA THR A 434 -37.61 -33.70 46.65
C THR A 434 -36.60 -32.63 47.07
N GLY A 435 -35.40 -33.05 47.42
CA GLY A 435 -34.24 -32.16 47.59
C GLY A 435 -33.16 -32.43 46.54
N VAL A 436 -32.31 -31.43 46.27
CA VAL A 436 -31.35 -31.42 45.16
C VAL A 436 -30.01 -30.81 45.62
N ILE A 437 -28.89 -31.37 45.15
CA ILE A 437 -27.56 -30.73 45.16
C ILE A 437 -27.15 -30.52 43.70
N LEU A 438 -26.84 -29.29 43.30
CA LEU A 438 -26.23 -28.97 42.02
C LEU A 438 -24.80 -28.49 42.26
N TYR A 439 -23.81 -29.19 41.71
CA TYR A 439 -22.40 -28.91 41.94
C TYR A 439 -21.91 -27.66 41.19
N GLU A 440 -20.83 -27.04 41.67
CA GLU A 440 -20.20 -25.89 41.01
C GLU A 440 -19.48 -26.27 39.70
N ASP A 441 -18.96 -27.50 39.62
CA ASP A 441 -18.42 -28.10 38.40
C ASP A 441 -19.54 -28.84 37.64
N PRO A 442 -19.76 -28.54 36.34
CA PRO A 442 -20.79 -29.22 35.56
C PRO A 442 -20.46 -30.70 35.23
N ALA A 443 -19.23 -31.19 35.48
CA ALA A 443 -18.89 -32.60 35.32
C ALA A 443 -19.41 -33.47 36.48
N ASP A 444 -19.34 -32.96 37.72
CA ASP A 444 -19.97 -33.58 38.90
C ASP A 444 -21.52 -33.54 38.83
N PHE A 445 -22.05 -32.57 38.05
CA PHE A 445 -23.46 -32.32 37.75
C PHE A 445 -24.40 -32.26 38.97
N MET A 446 -25.09 -33.34 39.35
CA MET A 446 -26.24 -33.22 40.27
C MET A 446 -26.63 -34.50 41.04
N ASP A 447 -27.04 -34.29 42.31
CA ASP A 447 -27.76 -35.26 43.14
C ASP A 447 -29.21 -34.86 43.37
N TRP A 448 -30.11 -35.84 43.52
CA TRP A 448 -31.47 -35.57 44.03
C TRP A 448 -32.04 -36.76 44.80
N ALA A 449 -32.93 -36.46 45.77
CA ALA A 449 -33.53 -37.47 46.62
C ALA A 449 -34.93 -37.08 47.12
N GLN A 450 -35.78 -38.09 47.35
CA GLN A 450 -37.16 -37.96 47.80
C GLN A 450 -37.31 -38.28 49.29
N GLY A 451 -37.92 -37.35 50.04
CA GLY A 451 -38.17 -37.45 51.47
C GLY A 451 -39.37 -38.34 51.82
N THR A 452 -39.25 -39.65 51.59
CA THR A 452 -40.28 -40.66 51.91
C THR A 452 -39.67 -41.92 52.52
N VAL A 453 -40.48 -42.69 53.25
CA VAL A 453 -40.14 -44.03 53.76
C VAL A 453 -40.77 -45.16 52.94
N GLU A 454 -41.47 -44.83 51.85
CA GLU A 454 -42.10 -45.79 50.95
C GLU A 454 -41.28 -45.99 49.67
N ALA A 455 -41.17 -47.24 49.22
CA ALA A 455 -40.39 -47.63 48.04
C ALA A 455 -41.10 -47.25 46.73
N TYR A 456 -41.11 -45.96 46.42
CA TYR A 456 -41.55 -45.42 45.13
C TYR A 456 -40.40 -45.37 44.11
N PRO A 457 -40.69 -45.42 42.79
CA PRO A 457 -39.72 -45.03 41.77
C PRO A 457 -39.51 -43.52 41.81
N LEU A 458 -38.29 -43.07 41.48
CA LEU A 458 -38.05 -41.64 41.29
C LEU A 458 -38.78 -41.14 40.02
N GLY A 459 -39.12 -39.85 40.02
CA GLY A 459 -39.60 -39.14 38.84
C GLY A 459 -38.58 -39.11 37.68
N ASP A 460 -39.04 -38.64 36.53
CA ASP A 460 -38.19 -38.50 35.34
C ASP A 460 -37.41 -37.18 35.45
N LEU A 461 -36.06 -37.23 35.48
CA LEU A 461 -35.19 -36.04 35.42
C LEU A 461 -34.71 -35.84 33.99
N THR A 462 -35.16 -34.78 33.32
CA THR A 462 -34.74 -34.41 31.96
C THR A 462 -33.83 -33.18 31.97
N VAL A 463 -32.75 -33.23 31.19
CA VAL A 463 -31.71 -32.19 31.07
C VAL A 463 -31.43 -31.90 29.59
N GLY A 464 -31.54 -30.64 29.18
CA GLY A 464 -30.99 -30.14 27.91
C GLY A 464 -29.70 -29.36 28.15
N ILE A 465 -28.70 -29.47 27.25
CA ILE A 465 -27.36 -28.86 27.42
C ILE A 465 -27.02 -28.00 26.21
N LYS A 466 -26.58 -26.75 26.42
CA LYS A 466 -26.27 -25.77 25.37
C LYS A 466 -24.96 -25.05 25.64
N PHE A 467 -24.06 -25.04 24.67
CA PHE A 467 -22.74 -24.41 24.76
C PHE A 467 -22.73 -23.08 24.00
N TYR A 468 -21.92 -22.13 24.45
CA TYR A 468 -21.79 -20.81 23.81
C TYR A 468 -20.36 -20.29 23.76
N ASP A 469 -20.03 -19.57 22.69
CA ASP A 469 -18.74 -18.89 22.50
C ASP A 469 -18.67 -17.55 23.28
N ALA A 470 -17.52 -16.87 23.19
CA ALA A 470 -17.29 -15.57 23.84
C ALA A 470 -18.16 -14.43 23.27
N SER A 471 -18.60 -14.55 22.01
CA SER A 471 -19.51 -13.61 21.35
C SER A 471 -20.98 -13.85 21.73
N GLY A 472 -21.29 -14.98 22.38
CA GLY A 472 -22.63 -15.39 22.78
C GLY A 472 -23.38 -16.23 21.73
N ASN A 473 -22.73 -16.66 20.64
CA ASN A 473 -23.29 -17.60 19.67
C ASN A 473 -23.40 -19.00 20.27
N ARG A 474 -24.31 -19.84 19.74
CA ARG A 474 -24.39 -21.26 20.09
C ARG A 474 -23.23 -22.01 19.45
N ILE A 475 -22.60 -22.92 20.22
CA ILE A 475 -21.65 -23.91 19.68
C ILE A 475 -22.43 -25.17 19.31
N GLU A 476 -22.19 -25.67 18.10
CA GLU A 476 -22.86 -26.83 17.52
C GLU A 476 -22.13 -28.14 17.91
N LEU A 477 -22.88 -29.09 18.46
CA LEU A 477 -22.38 -30.38 18.98
C LEU A 477 -22.91 -31.59 18.17
N ALA A 478 -23.93 -31.36 17.34
CA ALA A 478 -24.63 -32.40 16.60
C ALA A 478 -23.70 -33.14 15.63
N ASN A 479 -23.53 -34.45 15.83
CA ASN A 479 -22.69 -35.37 15.06
C ASN A 479 -21.17 -35.12 15.16
N THR A 480 -20.73 -34.15 15.97
CA THR A 480 -19.31 -33.82 16.18
C THR A 480 -18.80 -34.18 17.57
N SER A 481 -19.68 -34.20 18.57
CA SER A 481 -19.35 -34.43 19.98
C SER A 481 -19.85 -35.78 20.51
N ILE A 482 -19.20 -36.29 21.57
CA ILE A 482 -19.64 -37.47 22.33
C ILE A 482 -19.60 -37.15 23.83
N PHE A 483 -20.72 -37.40 24.50
CA PHE A 483 -20.85 -37.39 25.95
C PHE A 483 -20.73 -38.83 26.51
N HIS A 484 -20.44 -38.91 27.79
CA HIS A 484 -20.31 -40.12 28.57
C HIS A 484 -21.02 -39.90 29.91
N PHE A 485 -21.83 -40.87 30.32
CA PHE A 485 -22.57 -40.84 31.58
C PHE A 485 -22.11 -41.99 32.45
N GLU A 486 -21.59 -41.64 33.61
CA GLU A 486 -21.32 -42.57 34.71
C GLU A 486 -22.63 -42.80 35.50
N THR A 487 -22.59 -43.61 36.58
CA THR A 487 -23.72 -43.88 37.50
C THR A 487 -24.89 -44.76 37.05
N VAL A 488 -24.80 -45.57 36.00
CA VAL A 488 -25.94 -46.44 35.62
C VAL A 488 -25.96 -47.77 36.40
N ASP A 489 -26.34 -47.69 37.67
CA ASP A 489 -26.31 -48.80 38.61
C ASP A 489 -27.59 -49.68 38.62
N ASN A 490 -27.40 -50.95 38.98
CA ASN A 490 -28.44 -51.91 39.32
C ASN A 490 -28.05 -52.59 40.64
N ASN A 491 -29.03 -52.70 41.55
CA ASN A 491 -28.86 -53.22 42.91
C ASN A 491 -27.91 -52.40 43.80
N HIS A 492 -27.87 -51.07 43.63
CA HIS A 492 -27.05 -50.17 44.45
C HIS A 492 -27.20 -50.46 45.95
N GLN A 493 -26.08 -50.79 46.61
CA GLN A 493 -25.97 -51.21 48.01
C GLN A 493 -26.90 -52.37 48.47
N GLY A 494 -27.46 -53.13 47.53
CA GLY A 494 -28.32 -54.30 47.79
C GLY A 494 -29.82 -54.02 47.82
N HIS A 495 -30.27 -52.81 47.48
CA HIS A 495 -31.68 -52.38 47.58
C HIS A 495 -32.56 -52.75 46.36
N GLY A 496 -31.98 -53.41 45.34
CA GLY A 496 -32.70 -53.94 44.19
C GLY A 496 -33.40 -52.90 43.32
N THR A 497 -32.86 -51.67 43.25
CA THR A 497 -33.27 -50.62 42.31
C THR A 497 -32.49 -50.71 41.01
N ILE A 498 -33.11 -50.36 39.88
CA ILE A 498 -32.44 -50.23 38.58
C ILE A 498 -32.47 -48.76 38.15
N GLU A 499 -31.31 -48.23 37.81
CA GLU A 499 -31.10 -46.88 37.29
C GLU A 499 -31.03 -46.93 35.75
N LYS A 500 -31.63 -45.96 35.07
CA LYS A 500 -31.76 -45.97 33.60
C LYS A 500 -31.62 -44.59 32.98
N ILE A 501 -30.86 -44.52 31.89
CA ILE A 501 -30.72 -43.34 31.03
C ILE A 501 -31.51 -43.55 29.73
N SER A 502 -32.06 -42.47 29.18
CA SER A 502 -32.71 -42.40 27.86
C SER A 502 -32.50 -41.01 27.25
N VAL A 503 -32.58 -40.87 25.93
CA VAL A 503 -32.22 -39.62 25.24
C VAL A 503 -33.19 -39.25 24.11
N THR A 504 -33.24 -37.97 23.75
CA THR A 504 -33.87 -37.46 22.52
C THR A 504 -32.90 -36.53 21.79
N GLY A 505 -32.96 -36.45 20.46
CA GLY A 505 -32.02 -35.63 19.67
C GLY A 505 -30.62 -36.24 19.54
N GLY A 506 -30.49 -37.56 19.67
CA GLY A 506 -29.24 -38.29 19.52
C GLY A 506 -29.38 -39.79 19.74
N GLU A 507 -28.26 -40.50 19.75
CA GLU A 507 -28.17 -41.95 19.94
C GLU A 507 -27.31 -42.32 21.16
N LEU A 508 -27.72 -43.35 21.89
CA LEU A 508 -26.88 -43.99 22.93
C LEU A 508 -25.92 -44.96 22.23
N LEU A 509 -24.66 -44.97 22.68
CA LEU A 509 -23.58 -45.77 22.12
C LEU A 509 -23.06 -46.77 23.16
N GLN A 510 -22.93 -48.03 22.73
CA GLN A 510 -22.48 -49.12 23.60
C GLN A 510 -20.96 -49.03 23.82
N VAL A 511 -20.58 -48.92 25.10
CA VAL A 511 -19.20 -49.08 25.56
C VAL A 511 -18.93 -50.58 25.73
N ASN A 512 -17.80 -51.08 25.18
CA ASN A 512 -17.36 -52.45 25.36
C ASN A 512 -16.99 -52.71 26.83
N GLY A 513 -17.24 -53.92 27.32
CA GLY A 513 -16.96 -54.31 28.71
C GLY A 513 -17.88 -53.67 29.76
N SER A 514 -18.65 -52.63 29.41
CA SER A 514 -19.65 -52.04 30.31
C SER A 514 -20.74 -53.05 30.67
N THR A 515 -21.12 -53.04 31.94
CA THR A 515 -22.25 -53.81 32.47
C THR A 515 -23.60 -53.24 32.02
N VAL A 516 -23.61 -52.00 31.52
CA VAL A 516 -24.78 -51.27 31.06
C VAL A 516 -25.06 -51.65 29.60
N THR A 517 -26.27 -52.13 29.33
CA THR A 517 -26.70 -52.53 27.99
C THR A 517 -27.77 -51.57 27.47
N ILE A 518 -27.81 -51.35 26.16
CA ILE A 518 -28.87 -50.57 25.50
C ILE A 518 -30.02 -51.51 25.13
N HIS A 519 -31.23 -51.20 25.62
CA HIS A 519 -32.39 -52.07 25.53
C HIS A 519 -33.37 -51.67 24.42
N ASN A 520 -34.23 -52.61 24.02
CA ASN A 520 -35.27 -52.42 23.02
C ASN A 520 -36.37 -51.40 23.42
N ASP A 521 -36.38 -50.93 24.68
CA ASP A 521 -37.24 -49.82 25.14
C ASP A 521 -36.61 -48.43 24.93
N GLY A 522 -35.39 -48.37 24.35
CA GLY A 522 -34.63 -47.14 24.13
C GLY A 522 -33.88 -46.65 25.36
N LYS A 523 -33.77 -47.46 26.42
CA LYS A 523 -33.06 -47.11 27.65
C LYS A 523 -31.74 -47.87 27.79
N ALA A 524 -30.73 -47.22 28.37
CA ALA A 524 -29.52 -47.87 28.85
C ALA A 524 -29.66 -48.19 30.35
N TYR A 525 -29.45 -49.46 30.72
CA TYR A 525 -29.41 -49.95 32.11
C TYR A 525 -28.73 -51.32 32.19
N SER A 526 -28.21 -51.72 33.35
CA SER A 526 -27.66 -53.07 33.52
C SER A 526 -28.74 -54.11 33.85
N ASP A 527 -28.65 -55.31 33.26
CA ASP A 527 -29.52 -56.45 33.57
C ASP A 527 -29.21 -57.14 34.90
N ASN A 528 -28.01 -56.94 35.45
CA ASN A 528 -27.49 -57.63 36.63
C ASN A 528 -26.98 -56.63 37.66
N ASP A 529 -26.75 -57.08 38.90
CA ASP A 529 -26.02 -56.30 39.91
C ASP A 529 -24.63 -55.90 39.39
N ASN A 530 -24.39 -54.60 39.29
CA ASN A 530 -23.10 -54.00 38.92
C ASN A 530 -22.56 -53.04 40.01
N ALA A 531 -23.25 -52.92 41.15
CA ALA A 531 -22.92 -52.03 42.25
C ALA A 531 -22.35 -52.77 43.48
N SER A 532 -22.37 -54.11 43.47
CA SER A 532 -21.69 -54.95 44.45
C SER A 532 -20.18 -54.66 44.53
N PRO A 533 -19.57 -54.61 45.73
CA PRO A 533 -18.12 -54.51 45.89
C PRO A 533 -17.32 -55.60 45.16
N GLU A 534 -17.90 -56.78 44.92
CA GLU A 534 -17.25 -57.86 44.17
C GLU A 534 -17.13 -57.56 42.66
N VAL A 535 -17.94 -56.63 42.13
CA VAL A 535 -17.86 -56.12 40.74
C VAL A 535 -16.90 -54.93 40.67
N LEU A 536 -16.91 -54.07 41.69
CA LEU A 536 -16.12 -52.84 41.77
C LEU A 536 -14.67 -53.03 42.26
N THR A 537 -14.27 -54.23 42.71
CA THR A 537 -12.96 -54.45 43.36
C THR A 537 -11.74 -54.38 42.43
N ASN A 538 -11.93 -54.41 41.12
CA ASN A 538 -10.86 -54.17 40.13
C ASN A 538 -10.72 -52.68 39.77
N GLY A 539 -10.42 -51.86 40.78
CA GLY A 539 -9.76 -50.56 40.67
C GLY A 539 -10.27 -49.55 39.62
N HIS A 540 -11.34 -48.82 39.94
CA HIS A 540 -11.69 -47.51 39.33
C HIS A 540 -11.83 -47.46 37.79
N GLU A 541 -12.18 -48.55 37.13
CA GLU A 541 -12.52 -48.57 35.70
C GLU A 541 -13.92 -47.95 35.48
N VAL A 542 -13.99 -46.61 35.48
CA VAL A 542 -15.24 -45.81 35.41
C VAL A 542 -16.15 -46.14 34.23
N TRP A 543 -15.61 -46.72 33.15
CA TRP A 543 -16.38 -47.15 31.99
C TRP A 543 -17.32 -48.35 32.29
N ARG A 544 -17.11 -49.10 33.38
CA ARG A 544 -17.85 -50.34 33.71
C ARG A 544 -19.34 -50.14 33.99
N ASN A 545 -19.76 -49.02 34.56
CA ASN A 545 -21.17 -48.71 34.88
C ASN A 545 -21.66 -47.51 34.06
N SER A 546 -21.24 -47.44 32.79
CA SER A 546 -21.42 -46.26 31.94
C SER A 546 -21.99 -46.54 30.55
N VAL A 547 -22.52 -45.49 29.93
CA VAL A 547 -22.95 -45.47 28.53
C VAL A 547 -22.49 -44.17 27.87
N ALA A 548 -22.21 -44.21 26.57
CA ALA A 548 -21.88 -43.01 25.79
C ALA A 548 -23.12 -42.48 25.05
N PHE A 549 -23.10 -41.20 24.68
CA PHE A 549 -24.19 -40.53 23.96
C PHE A 549 -23.64 -39.60 22.90
N LYS A 550 -24.23 -39.67 21.70
CA LYS A 550 -23.88 -38.84 20.56
C LYS A 550 -25.10 -38.03 20.13
N PRO A 551 -25.13 -36.70 20.35
CA PRO A 551 -26.18 -35.85 19.83
C PRO A 551 -26.18 -35.87 18.30
N THR A 552 -27.37 -35.92 17.70
CA THR A 552 -27.61 -35.75 16.26
C THR A 552 -28.44 -34.48 15.96
N ASP A 553 -29.01 -33.88 17.01
CA ASP A 553 -29.61 -32.56 17.09
C ASP A 553 -28.89 -31.76 18.20
N ASN A 554 -28.86 -30.44 18.11
CA ASN A 554 -28.26 -29.58 19.14
C ASN A 554 -29.21 -29.29 20.32
N ASP A 555 -30.53 -29.41 20.12
CA ASP A 555 -31.55 -29.31 21.17
C ASP A 555 -31.91 -30.70 21.75
N PHE A 556 -30.88 -31.52 21.97
CA PHE A 556 -31.00 -32.83 22.59
C PHE A 556 -31.40 -32.76 24.06
N THR A 557 -31.97 -33.84 24.58
CA THR A 557 -32.22 -34.01 26.02
C THR A 557 -31.82 -35.39 26.52
N ILE A 558 -31.32 -35.44 27.75
CA ILE A 558 -30.94 -36.66 28.48
C ILE A 558 -31.96 -36.83 29.61
N THR A 559 -32.48 -38.05 29.82
CA THR A 559 -33.48 -38.34 30.86
C THR A 559 -33.05 -39.51 31.74
N PHE A 560 -32.85 -39.23 33.03
CA PHE A 560 -32.48 -40.18 34.09
C PHE A 560 -33.73 -40.65 34.85
N THR A 561 -33.80 -41.94 35.21
CA THR A 561 -34.94 -42.57 35.90
C THR A 561 -34.48 -43.70 36.83
N LYS A 562 -35.14 -43.92 37.97
CA LYS A 562 -34.83 -45.00 38.94
C LYS A 562 -36.07 -45.79 39.33
N THR A 563 -36.01 -47.12 39.34
CA THR A 563 -37.14 -47.96 39.78
C THR A 563 -37.32 -47.93 41.29
N ALA A 564 -38.51 -48.34 41.75
CA ALA A 564 -38.74 -48.65 43.17
C ALA A 564 -37.77 -49.70 43.71
N GLN A 565 -37.53 -49.64 45.03
CA GLN A 565 -36.73 -50.62 45.77
C GLN A 565 -37.51 -51.93 45.94
N THR A 566 -36.82 -53.06 46.09
CA THR A 566 -37.47 -54.38 46.21
C THR A 566 -37.27 -55.08 47.56
N ASP A 567 -36.39 -54.55 48.42
CA ASP A 567 -36.14 -55.03 49.78
C ASP A 567 -37.02 -54.38 50.86
N GLY A 568 -37.58 -53.19 50.57
CA GLY A 568 -38.34 -52.37 51.52
C GLY A 568 -37.52 -51.30 52.24
N SER A 569 -36.32 -50.98 51.75
CA SER A 569 -35.51 -49.82 52.19
C SER A 569 -36.10 -48.48 51.72
N ALA A 570 -35.59 -47.39 52.30
CA ALA A 570 -36.07 -46.02 52.15
C ALA A 570 -35.06 -45.06 51.49
N GLN A 571 -33.99 -45.56 50.88
CA GLN A 571 -32.92 -44.74 50.25
C GLN A 571 -33.29 -44.22 48.85
N ASN A 572 -34.32 -43.38 48.72
CA ASN A 572 -34.76 -42.86 47.42
C ASN A 572 -33.89 -41.67 46.95
N TYR A 573 -32.65 -41.96 46.54
CA TYR A 573 -31.61 -41.04 46.08
C TYR A 573 -31.05 -41.46 44.71
N MET A 574 -30.49 -40.52 43.93
CA MET A 574 -29.72 -40.75 42.71
C MET A 574 -28.66 -39.65 42.50
N TRP A 575 -27.46 -40.05 42.04
CA TRP A 575 -26.41 -39.17 41.49
C TRP A 575 -26.36 -39.34 39.96
N ALA A 576 -25.95 -38.30 39.24
CA ALA A 576 -25.56 -38.37 37.84
C ALA A 576 -24.34 -37.49 37.58
N GLY A 577 -23.29 -38.06 36.97
CA GLY A 577 -22.12 -37.35 36.46
C GLY A 577 -22.12 -37.25 34.93
N ILE A 578 -21.48 -36.21 34.37
CA ILE A 578 -21.44 -35.94 32.93
C ILE A 578 -19.99 -35.68 32.48
N GLY A 579 -19.48 -36.48 31.56
CA GLY A 579 -18.11 -36.35 31.08
C GLY A 579 -17.91 -36.69 29.61
N SER A 580 -16.65 -36.76 29.18
CA SER A 580 -16.22 -37.46 27.98
C SER A 580 -14.80 -38.01 28.19
N ASN A 581 -14.63 -39.32 27.98
CA ASN A 581 -13.29 -39.88 27.88
C ASN A 581 -12.71 -39.63 26.48
N TYR A 582 -11.45 -39.20 26.43
CA TYR A 582 -10.66 -39.06 25.20
C TYR A 582 -10.56 -40.38 24.40
N GLU A 583 -10.78 -41.52 25.05
CA GLU A 583 -10.74 -42.85 24.42
C GLU A 583 -12.06 -43.27 23.74
N PHE A 584 -13.13 -42.47 23.86
CA PHE A 584 -14.40 -42.76 23.17
C PHE A 584 -14.51 -42.19 21.75
N GLY A 585 -13.51 -41.47 21.23
CA GLY A 585 -13.58 -40.95 19.86
C GLY A 585 -12.23 -40.56 19.25
N LEU A 586 -12.24 -40.41 17.93
CA LEU A 586 -11.12 -39.86 17.16
C LEU A 586 -11.17 -38.32 17.22
N PRO A 587 -10.08 -37.63 17.62
CA PRO A 587 -10.04 -36.17 17.65
C PRO A 587 -10.03 -35.57 16.23
N PRO A 588 -10.22 -34.23 16.10
CA PRO A 588 -10.11 -33.52 14.83
C PRO A 588 -8.82 -33.81 14.07
N LEU A 589 -8.89 -33.84 12.73
CA LEU A 589 -7.70 -33.74 11.88
C LEU A 589 -7.19 -32.28 11.97
N PRO A 590 -5.97 -32.02 12.48
CA PRO A 590 -5.45 -30.66 12.52
C PRO A 590 -5.27 -30.08 11.11
N PRO A 591 -5.49 -28.77 10.91
CA PRO A 591 -5.35 -28.13 9.60
C PRO A 591 -3.91 -28.18 9.10
N TYR A 592 -3.76 -28.34 7.77
CA TYR A 592 -2.45 -28.34 7.13
C TYR A 592 -1.86 -26.92 7.11
N LYS A 593 -0.58 -26.80 7.49
CA LYS A 593 0.20 -25.58 7.34
C LYS A 593 0.37 -25.26 5.85
N GLN A 594 -0.10 -24.11 5.41
CA GLN A 594 0.30 -23.53 4.12
C GLN A 594 1.44 -22.54 4.36
N ILE A 595 2.34 -22.38 3.39
CA ILE A 595 3.42 -21.40 3.44
C ILE A 595 3.24 -20.49 2.24
N THR A 596 2.90 -19.23 2.49
CA THR A 596 3.02 -18.17 1.50
C THR A 596 4.50 -17.88 1.31
N PRO A 597 5.09 -18.01 0.11
CA PRO A 597 6.51 -17.71 -0.08
C PRO A 597 6.81 -16.24 0.18
N GLU A 598 7.87 -15.96 0.93
CA GLU A 598 8.44 -14.62 1.11
C GLU A 598 8.77 -14.06 -0.28
N GLN A 599 8.18 -12.94 -0.67
CA GLN A 599 8.32 -12.44 -2.04
C GLN A 599 9.77 -12.05 -2.35
N GLU A 600 10.24 -12.46 -3.52
CA GLU A 600 11.47 -11.92 -4.10
C GLU A 600 11.24 -10.45 -4.47
N LYS A 601 12.26 -9.62 -4.25
CA LYS A 601 12.27 -8.26 -4.79
C LYS A 601 12.40 -8.36 -6.31
N GLU A 602 11.75 -7.49 -7.08
CA GLU A 602 11.99 -7.47 -8.52
C GLU A 602 13.48 -7.19 -8.79
N VAL A 603 14.13 -8.07 -9.55
CA VAL A 603 15.52 -7.85 -9.97
C VAL A 603 15.49 -6.76 -11.03
N PRO A 604 16.09 -5.58 -10.80
CA PRO A 604 16.02 -4.50 -11.78
C PRO A 604 16.61 -4.95 -13.12
N THR A 605 15.90 -4.68 -14.22
CA THR A 605 16.38 -5.09 -15.55
C THR A 605 17.78 -4.51 -15.78
N LYS A 606 18.73 -5.34 -16.22
CA LYS A 606 20.14 -4.93 -16.35
C LYS A 606 20.20 -3.65 -17.22
N PRO A 607 20.76 -2.53 -16.71
CA PRO A 607 20.83 -1.29 -17.47
C PRO A 607 21.54 -1.52 -18.80
N VAL A 608 21.07 -0.81 -19.82
CA VAL A 608 21.70 -0.79 -21.15
C VAL A 608 23.08 -0.14 -21.00
N ASP A 609 24.10 -0.72 -21.65
CA ASP A 609 25.46 -0.21 -21.59
C ASP A 609 25.50 1.28 -22.03
N PRO A 610 26.09 2.18 -21.23
CA PRO A 610 25.91 3.62 -21.40
C PRO A 610 26.50 4.09 -22.73
N THR A 611 25.66 4.72 -23.55
CA THR A 611 26.09 5.30 -24.83
C THR A 611 26.79 6.63 -24.55
N TYR A 612 28.12 6.58 -24.43
CA TYR A 612 28.94 7.75 -24.12
C TYR A 612 28.73 8.90 -25.12
N VAL A 613 28.46 10.08 -24.58
CA VAL A 613 28.23 11.32 -25.32
C VAL A 613 29.53 11.76 -25.99
N THR A 614 29.49 11.97 -27.31
CA THR A 614 30.60 12.60 -28.03
C THR A 614 30.32 14.10 -28.16
N PRO A 615 31.23 15.00 -27.74
CA PRO A 615 30.98 16.43 -27.76
C PRO A 615 30.85 16.93 -29.21
N THR A 616 29.75 17.63 -29.50
CA THR A 616 29.47 18.16 -30.85
C THR A 616 30.16 19.51 -31.03
N LEU A 617 31.42 19.45 -31.48
CA LEU A 617 32.27 20.63 -31.65
C LEU A 617 31.77 21.52 -32.79
N VAL A 618 31.49 22.79 -32.50
CA VAL A 618 31.06 23.78 -33.50
C VAL A 618 32.27 24.49 -34.12
N THR A 619 32.20 24.81 -35.40
CA THR A 619 33.30 25.46 -36.14
C THR A 619 32.97 26.92 -36.46
N PHE A 620 33.88 27.83 -36.11
CA PHE A 620 33.75 29.24 -36.43
C PHE A 620 34.07 29.47 -37.92
N THR A 621 33.19 30.20 -38.61
CA THR A 621 33.42 30.63 -40.00
C THR A 621 33.58 32.16 -40.01
N PRO A 622 34.77 32.70 -40.35
CA PRO A 622 35.04 34.13 -40.22
C PRO A 622 34.31 34.98 -41.27
N GLU A 623 33.82 36.14 -40.86
CA GLU A 623 33.27 37.15 -41.78
C GLU A 623 34.39 37.80 -42.60
N VAL A 624 34.14 38.06 -43.89
CA VAL A 624 35.08 38.75 -44.79
C VAL A 624 34.56 40.15 -45.08
N PHE A 625 35.33 41.18 -44.71
CA PHE A 625 35.00 42.57 -45.01
C PHE A 625 35.16 42.86 -46.52
N VAL A 626 34.18 43.56 -47.10
CA VAL A 626 34.18 43.98 -48.51
C VAL A 626 34.19 45.51 -48.56
N PRO A 627 35.29 46.15 -49.00
CA PRO A 627 35.43 47.61 -48.94
C PRO A 627 34.61 48.33 -50.02
N GLU A 628 33.99 49.45 -49.64
CA GLU A 628 33.19 50.27 -50.55
C GLU A 628 34.08 51.18 -51.42
N LYS A 629 33.74 51.35 -52.71
CA LYS A 629 34.62 51.92 -53.73
C LYS A 629 34.06 53.20 -54.34
N TYR A 630 34.63 54.34 -53.94
CA TYR A 630 34.26 55.66 -54.47
C TYR A 630 34.66 55.83 -55.95
N ASN A 631 33.76 56.38 -56.77
CA ASN A 631 33.96 56.60 -58.21
C ASN A 631 33.22 57.88 -58.67
N PRO A 632 33.90 59.04 -58.78
CA PRO A 632 33.24 60.33 -58.99
C PRO A 632 32.86 60.60 -60.45
N GLU A 633 31.71 61.25 -60.66
CA GLU A 633 31.29 61.75 -61.98
C GLU A 633 32.03 63.04 -62.37
N PRO A 634 32.32 63.23 -63.68
CA PRO A 634 33.16 64.33 -64.17
C PRO A 634 32.49 65.70 -63.99
N PHE A 635 33.32 66.70 -63.66
CA PHE A 635 32.88 68.09 -63.52
C PHE A 635 33.16 68.89 -64.81
N VAL A 636 32.21 69.73 -65.20
CA VAL A 636 32.37 70.75 -66.24
C VAL A 636 32.04 72.11 -65.60
N PRO A 637 32.95 73.09 -65.61
CA PRO A 637 32.73 74.38 -64.95
C PRO A 637 31.69 75.24 -65.69
N GLU A 638 30.91 76.01 -64.93
CA GLU A 638 29.89 76.93 -65.48
C GLU A 638 30.56 78.21 -66.02
N VAL A 639 30.10 78.71 -67.18
CA VAL A 639 30.69 79.87 -67.88
C VAL A 639 29.65 80.96 -68.06
N PHE A 640 29.95 82.18 -67.59
CA PHE A 640 29.06 83.34 -67.73
C PHE A 640 28.96 83.81 -69.19
N THR A 641 27.76 84.20 -69.62
CA THR A 641 27.50 84.79 -70.95
C THR A 641 26.74 86.11 -70.74
N PRO A 642 27.23 87.27 -71.23
CA PRO A 642 26.64 88.58 -70.93
C PRO A 642 25.32 88.84 -71.69
N GLU A 643 24.42 89.60 -71.07
CA GLU A 643 23.20 90.12 -71.70
C GLU A 643 23.52 91.21 -72.74
N THR A 644 22.67 91.32 -73.76
CA THR A 644 22.62 92.46 -74.69
C THR A 644 21.30 93.22 -74.55
N PHE A 645 21.32 94.54 -74.73
CA PHE A 645 20.09 95.34 -74.71
C PHE A 645 19.34 95.24 -76.05
N ASP A 646 18.23 94.52 -76.06
CA ASP A 646 17.32 94.53 -77.21
C ASP A 646 16.31 95.70 -77.12
N PRO A 647 16.18 96.53 -78.18
CA PRO A 647 15.17 97.58 -78.25
C PRO A 647 13.76 96.98 -78.32
N ILE A 648 12.82 97.51 -77.54
CA ILE A 648 11.44 97.02 -77.58
C ILE A 648 10.76 97.42 -78.90
N THR A 649 9.68 96.71 -79.22
CA THR A 649 8.79 97.00 -80.35
C THR A 649 7.37 97.33 -79.86
N PRO A 650 6.56 98.04 -80.67
CA PRO A 650 5.17 98.43 -80.43
C PRO A 650 4.30 97.45 -79.62
N LYS A 651 3.83 97.90 -78.44
CA LYS A 651 3.12 97.05 -77.48
C LYS A 651 1.59 97.06 -77.66
N LYS A 652 1.16 96.23 -78.62
CA LYS A 652 -0.19 95.66 -78.80
C LYS A 652 -1.13 95.76 -77.57
N ILE A 653 -2.39 96.16 -77.78
CA ILE A 653 -3.48 96.07 -76.79
C ILE A 653 -3.56 94.62 -76.27
N PRO A 654 -3.64 94.43 -74.94
CA PRO A 654 -3.53 93.10 -74.36
C PRO A 654 -4.79 92.27 -74.61
N HIS A 655 -4.56 91.02 -74.98
CA HIS A 655 -5.53 89.93 -74.88
C HIS A 655 -6.16 89.88 -73.48
N VAL A 656 -7.45 89.58 -73.38
CA VAL A 656 -8.07 89.24 -72.10
C VAL A 656 -7.34 88.05 -71.51
N LYS A 657 -7.10 88.08 -70.20
CA LYS A 657 -6.34 87.02 -69.53
C LYS A 657 -7.12 85.71 -69.67
N VAL A 658 -6.63 84.82 -70.52
CA VAL A 658 -7.02 83.41 -70.52
C VAL A 658 -6.67 82.88 -69.13
N PRO A 659 -7.59 82.19 -68.42
CA PRO A 659 -7.26 81.50 -67.19
C PRO A 659 -6.00 80.67 -67.39
N GLU A 660 -5.11 80.67 -66.40
CA GLU A 660 -3.93 79.82 -66.48
C GLU A 660 -4.39 78.35 -66.45
N LYS A 661 -3.76 77.50 -67.26
CA LYS A 661 -4.13 76.08 -67.34
C LYS A 661 -3.73 75.40 -66.04
N GLU A 662 -4.69 75.30 -65.13
CA GLU A 662 -4.54 74.55 -63.90
C GLU A 662 -4.58 73.05 -64.23
N THR A 663 -3.62 72.33 -63.66
CA THR A 663 -3.57 70.87 -63.68
C THR A 663 -3.92 70.39 -62.29
N TYR A 664 -5.14 69.91 -62.11
CA TYR A 664 -5.56 69.31 -60.85
C TYR A 664 -4.90 67.95 -60.69
N SER A 665 -4.46 67.62 -59.48
CA SER A 665 -3.72 66.39 -59.18
C SER A 665 -4.15 65.84 -57.82
N VAL A 666 -4.33 64.53 -57.74
CA VAL A 666 -4.79 63.80 -56.56
C VAL A 666 -4.06 62.48 -56.42
N SER A 667 -3.85 62.02 -55.19
CA SER A 667 -3.33 60.69 -54.91
C SER A 667 -4.46 59.74 -54.49
N VAL A 668 -4.37 58.49 -54.92
CA VAL A 668 -5.17 57.36 -54.42
C VAL A 668 -4.23 56.23 -54.00
N HIS A 669 -4.61 55.45 -53.00
CA HIS A 669 -3.79 54.36 -52.46
C HIS A 669 -4.62 53.10 -52.18
N PRO A 670 -4.12 51.90 -52.50
CA PRO A 670 -4.79 50.65 -52.19
C PRO A 670 -5.10 50.52 -50.69
N VAL A 671 -6.16 49.80 -50.34
CA VAL A 671 -6.60 49.64 -48.95
C VAL A 671 -6.63 48.17 -48.58
N ILE A 672 -6.08 47.82 -47.41
CA ILE A 672 -6.06 46.43 -46.90
C ILE A 672 -6.55 46.35 -45.45
N VAL A 673 -7.33 45.31 -45.15
CA VAL A 673 -7.74 44.94 -43.78
C VAL A 673 -6.80 43.87 -43.25
N LYS A 674 -6.27 44.07 -42.04
CA LYS A 674 -5.42 43.12 -41.32
C LYS A 674 -6.25 42.18 -40.45
N GLN A 675 -5.77 40.96 -40.23
CA GLN A 675 -6.28 40.06 -39.17
C GLN A 675 -5.16 39.79 -38.18
N THR A 676 -5.43 39.95 -36.87
CA THR A 676 -4.43 39.80 -35.80
C THR A 676 -4.90 38.92 -34.61
N PRO A 677 -5.65 37.81 -34.85
CA PRO A 677 -6.30 37.04 -33.77
C PRO A 677 -5.31 36.57 -32.69
N ALA A 678 -5.79 36.50 -31.45
CA ALA A 678 -5.00 36.10 -30.29
C ALA A 678 -5.54 34.78 -29.68
N ASN A 679 -4.61 34.00 -29.11
CA ASN A 679 -4.88 32.72 -28.46
C ASN A 679 -4.95 32.89 -26.95
N ILE A 680 -5.91 32.21 -26.31
CA ILE A 680 -5.99 32.04 -24.86
C ILE A 680 -6.12 30.54 -24.58
N LYS A 681 -5.21 30.01 -23.75
CA LYS A 681 -5.30 28.65 -23.20
C LYS A 681 -5.66 28.76 -21.73
N ALA A 682 -6.71 28.05 -21.33
CA ALA A 682 -7.12 27.89 -19.93
C ALA A 682 -7.09 26.40 -19.55
N VAL A 683 -7.28 26.11 -18.26
CA VAL A 683 -7.31 24.73 -17.74
C VAL A 683 -8.36 24.64 -16.62
N VAL A 684 -9.25 23.66 -16.75
CA VAL A 684 -10.32 23.43 -15.77
C VAL A 684 -10.39 21.96 -15.37
N ASN A 685 -10.82 21.68 -14.15
CA ASN A 685 -11.19 20.32 -13.76
C ASN A 685 -12.51 19.87 -14.45
N GLU A 686 -12.95 18.64 -14.22
CA GLU A 686 -14.19 18.12 -14.83
C GLU A 686 -15.47 18.89 -14.43
N ASP A 687 -15.48 19.54 -13.25
CA ASP A 687 -16.57 20.40 -12.78
C ASP A 687 -16.56 21.80 -13.45
N GLY A 688 -15.54 22.11 -14.25
CA GLY A 688 -15.37 23.39 -14.93
C GLY A 688 -14.73 24.50 -14.08
N VAL A 689 -14.14 24.16 -12.93
CA VAL A 689 -13.43 25.11 -12.05
C VAL A 689 -12.03 25.39 -12.61
N ASP A 690 -11.63 26.66 -12.69
CA ASP A 690 -10.27 27.06 -13.08
C ASP A 690 -9.24 26.58 -12.05
N VAL A 691 -8.28 25.78 -12.53
CA VAL A 691 -7.19 25.20 -11.74
C VAL A 691 -5.81 25.76 -12.12
N ASN A 692 -5.77 26.83 -12.93
CA ASN A 692 -4.51 27.46 -13.32
C ASN A 692 -3.74 27.99 -12.10
N GLY A 693 -2.50 27.52 -11.93
CA GLY A 693 -1.68 27.81 -10.75
C GLY A 693 -2.18 27.13 -9.47
N LYS A 694 -2.81 25.95 -9.58
CA LYS A 694 -3.31 25.15 -8.43
C LYS A 694 -2.72 23.75 -8.41
N LEU A 695 -2.72 23.18 -7.21
CA LEU A 695 -2.59 21.74 -6.98
C LEU A 695 -3.92 21.06 -7.35
N VAL A 696 -3.83 19.94 -8.07
CA VAL A 696 -4.95 19.03 -8.39
C VAL A 696 -4.53 17.58 -8.06
N PRO A 697 -5.46 16.66 -7.77
CA PRO A 697 -5.08 15.27 -7.49
C PRO A 697 -4.44 14.56 -8.68
N LYS A 698 -3.47 13.67 -8.44
CA LYS A 698 -3.00 12.69 -9.44
C LYS A 698 -4.19 11.89 -9.97
N GLY A 699 -4.15 11.56 -11.26
CA GLY A 699 -5.18 10.79 -11.96
C GLY A 699 -6.52 11.51 -12.17
N SER A 700 -6.68 12.77 -11.73
CA SER A 700 -7.92 13.53 -11.87
C SER A 700 -8.12 14.10 -13.28
N THR A 701 -9.38 14.18 -13.72
CA THR A 701 -9.75 14.66 -15.06
C THR A 701 -9.58 16.17 -15.19
N GLN A 702 -8.74 16.58 -16.13
CA GLN A 702 -8.44 17.99 -16.46
C GLN A 702 -8.76 18.24 -17.94
N THR A 703 -9.29 19.43 -18.26
CA THR A 703 -9.56 19.89 -19.62
C THR A 703 -8.76 21.15 -19.91
N TRP A 704 -7.79 21.07 -20.82
CA TRP A 704 -7.19 22.25 -21.46
C TRP A 704 -8.21 22.85 -22.44
N VAL A 705 -8.45 24.16 -22.35
CA VAL A 705 -9.43 24.88 -23.18
C VAL A 705 -8.68 25.83 -24.12
N LEU A 706 -8.81 25.60 -25.42
CA LEU A 706 -8.12 26.32 -26.50
C LEU A 706 -9.09 27.32 -27.13
N THR A 707 -8.92 28.61 -26.83
CA THR A 707 -9.77 29.70 -27.31
C THR A 707 -9.00 30.59 -28.27
N ASN A 708 -9.63 30.92 -29.40
CA ASN A 708 -9.09 31.86 -30.38
C ASN A 708 -10.01 33.08 -30.47
N SER A 709 -9.45 34.26 -30.72
CA SER A 709 -10.23 35.48 -30.98
C SER A 709 -11.04 35.36 -32.27
N PRO A 710 -12.21 36.04 -32.39
CA PRO A 710 -12.96 36.11 -33.64
C PRO A 710 -12.12 36.60 -34.83
N LEU A 711 -12.43 36.12 -36.04
CA LEU A 711 -11.88 36.65 -37.29
C LEU A 711 -12.77 37.79 -37.77
N VAL A 712 -12.21 38.99 -37.90
CA VAL A 712 -12.99 40.22 -38.15
C VAL A 712 -13.45 40.35 -39.59
N ALA A 713 -14.46 41.19 -39.81
CA ALA A 713 -14.98 41.55 -41.12
C ALA A 713 -13.87 42.05 -42.06
N GLY A 714 -13.97 41.70 -43.35
CA GLY A 714 -12.99 42.02 -44.38
C GLY A 714 -11.96 40.90 -44.64
N ARG A 715 -12.05 39.74 -43.98
CA ARG A 715 -11.10 38.62 -44.13
C ARG A 715 -11.09 37.98 -45.53
N GLU A 716 -9.92 37.48 -45.92
CA GLU A 716 -9.74 36.61 -47.09
C GLU A 716 -10.38 35.22 -46.86
N VAL A 717 -10.35 34.36 -47.87
CA VAL A 717 -10.68 32.94 -47.70
C VAL A 717 -9.61 32.27 -46.82
N VAL A 718 -10.02 31.73 -45.69
CA VAL A 718 -9.20 30.83 -44.86
C VAL A 718 -9.16 29.47 -45.55
N THR A 719 -8.00 29.05 -46.03
CA THR A 719 -7.77 27.76 -46.71
C THR A 719 -7.28 26.68 -45.76
N SER A 720 -6.70 27.06 -44.62
CA SER A 720 -6.43 26.15 -43.51
C SER A 720 -6.49 26.89 -42.16
N TYR A 721 -6.92 26.18 -41.14
CA TYR A 721 -6.91 26.63 -39.75
C TYR A 721 -6.54 25.41 -38.90
N THR A 722 -5.38 25.46 -38.25
CA THR A 722 -4.88 24.36 -37.41
C THR A 722 -4.42 24.87 -36.06
N MET A 723 -4.54 24.02 -35.04
CA MET A 723 -4.01 24.23 -33.69
C MET A 723 -3.15 23.03 -33.31
N SER A 724 -1.90 23.27 -32.90
CA SER A 724 -0.96 22.22 -32.49
C SER A 724 -0.54 22.41 -31.04
N ASP A 725 -0.60 21.32 -30.27
CA ASP A 725 -0.58 21.28 -28.82
C ASP A 725 0.43 20.20 -28.36
N PRO A 726 1.67 20.60 -28.03
CA PRO A 726 2.67 19.70 -27.46
C PRO A 726 2.41 19.55 -25.95
N LEU A 727 1.48 18.64 -25.63
CA LEU A 727 1.05 18.30 -24.27
C LEU A 727 2.27 18.08 -23.35
N PRO A 728 2.20 18.50 -22.06
CA PRO A 728 3.29 18.28 -21.13
C PRO A 728 3.52 16.78 -20.88
N ALA A 729 4.78 16.42 -20.70
CA ALA A 729 5.16 15.06 -20.32
C ALA A 729 4.49 14.64 -19.00
N GLY A 730 4.04 13.38 -18.91
CA GLY A 730 3.24 12.89 -17.78
C GLY A 730 1.77 13.36 -17.76
N PHE A 731 1.24 13.94 -18.85
CA PHE A 731 -0.19 14.24 -19.01
C PHE A 731 -0.81 13.29 -20.03
N GLU A 732 -1.53 12.28 -19.54
CA GLU A 732 -2.18 11.27 -20.37
C GLU A 732 -3.48 11.81 -20.98
N ILE A 733 -3.67 11.67 -22.29
CA ILE A 733 -4.83 12.20 -23.02
C ILE A 733 -5.95 11.16 -23.16
N ASP A 734 -7.13 11.50 -22.66
CA ASP A 734 -8.38 10.82 -23.00
C ASP A 734 -8.75 11.20 -24.44
N ARG A 735 -8.45 10.29 -25.37
CA ARG A 735 -8.69 10.49 -26.80
C ARG A 735 -10.17 10.48 -27.16
N GLU A 736 -11.03 9.80 -26.38
CA GLU A 736 -12.46 9.68 -26.65
C GLU A 736 -13.21 10.91 -26.15
N ALA A 737 -13.04 11.31 -24.89
CA ALA A 737 -13.63 12.56 -24.37
C ALA A 737 -13.10 13.78 -25.12
N THR A 738 -11.83 13.77 -25.55
CA THR A 738 -11.29 14.77 -26.48
C THR A 738 -12.05 14.76 -27.81
N ALA A 739 -12.22 13.61 -28.48
CA ALA A 739 -12.95 13.56 -29.75
C ALA A 739 -14.40 14.04 -29.61
N ILE A 740 -15.10 13.64 -28.54
CA ILE A 740 -16.49 14.03 -28.25
C ILE A 740 -16.63 15.55 -28.07
N LYS A 741 -15.69 16.22 -27.37
CA LYS A 741 -15.73 17.68 -27.18
C LYS A 741 -15.35 18.49 -28.43
N ASN A 742 -14.79 17.88 -29.48
CA ASN A 742 -14.18 18.59 -30.61
C ASN A 742 -14.86 18.35 -31.98
N THR A 743 -16.18 18.27 -32.05
CA THR A 743 -16.92 17.99 -33.30
C THR A 743 -16.69 19.00 -34.45
N ALA A 744 -16.18 20.19 -34.16
CA ALA A 744 -15.77 21.19 -35.17
C ALA A 744 -14.35 20.96 -35.74
N TRP A 745 -13.60 19.97 -35.23
CA TRP A 745 -12.18 19.77 -35.52
C TRP A 745 -11.88 18.30 -35.82
N THR A 746 -10.97 18.05 -36.75
CA THR A 746 -10.32 16.74 -36.92
C THR A 746 -9.14 16.68 -35.96
N VAL A 747 -9.25 15.87 -34.90
CA VAL A 747 -8.16 15.62 -33.95
C VAL A 747 -7.20 14.59 -34.53
N ASN A 748 -5.90 14.87 -34.49
CA ASN A 748 -4.83 13.97 -34.92
C ASN A 748 -3.78 13.86 -33.81
N TYR A 749 -3.19 12.68 -33.67
CA TYR A 749 -2.10 12.37 -32.75
C TYR A 749 -0.96 11.75 -33.56
N ASP A 750 0.28 12.20 -33.38
CA ASP A 750 1.44 11.56 -34.01
C ASP A 750 2.21 10.62 -33.06
N GLU A 751 3.22 9.94 -33.60
CA GLU A 751 4.05 8.96 -32.87
C GLU A 751 4.91 9.58 -31.75
N ASN A 752 5.03 10.92 -31.70
CA ASN A 752 5.77 11.66 -30.68
C ASN A 752 4.85 12.33 -29.64
N GLY A 753 3.54 11.99 -29.65
CA GLY A 753 2.54 12.56 -28.74
C GLY A 753 2.06 13.97 -29.10
N LYS A 754 2.50 14.53 -30.24
CA LYS A 754 2.05 15.84 -30.72
C LYS A 754 0.58 15.75 -31.10
N THR A 755 -0.25 16.59 -30.50
CA THR A 755 -1.68 16.62 -30.81
C THR A 755 -2.01 17.81 -31.70
N THR A 756 -2.72 17.58 -32.80
CA THR A 756 -3.04 18.62 -33.79
C THR A 756 -4.50 18.56 -34.24
N LEU A 757 -5.21 19.66 -34.02
CA LEU A 757 -6.58 19.91 -34.44
C LEU A 757 -6.57 20.66 -35.78
N SER A 758 -7.28 20.13 -36.77
CA SER A 758 -7.49 20.80 -38.06
C SER A 758 -8.97 21.13 -38.24
N ALA A 759 -9.30 22.32 -38.75
CA ALA A 759 -10.70 22.67 -39.04
C ALA A 759 -11.29 21.69 -40.07
N THR A 760 -12.48 21.15 -39.77
CA THR A 760 -13.22 20.36 -40.77
C THR A 760 -13.63 21.22 -41.95
N GLN A 761 -14.00 20.63 -43.10
CA GLN A 761 -14.51 21.39 -44.23
C GLN A 761 -15.74 22.25 -43.84
N ALA A 762 -16.66 21.71 -43.02
CA ALA A 762 -17.81 22.46 -42.53
C ALA A 762 -17.40 23.66 -41.64
N THR A 763 -16.32 23.53 -40.87
CA THR A 763 -15.75 24.61 -40.07
C THR A 763 -15.06 25.66 -40.94
N LEU A 764 -14.34 25.25 -42.00
CA LEU A 764 -13.78 26.18 -42.98
C LEU A 764 -14.89 26.91 -43.76
N ASP A 765 -15.95 26.21 -44.17
CA ASP A 765 -17.11 26.81 -44.84
C ASP A 765 -17.82 27.82 -43.93
N TYR A 766 -17.96 27.50 -42.64
CA TYR A 766 -18.50 28.40 -41.61
C TYR A 766 -17.63 29.66 -41.41
N LEU A 767 -16.30 29.50 -41.25
CA LEU A 767 -15.38 30.64 -41.12
C LEU A 767 -15.35 31.52 -42.39
N ASN A 768 -15.58 30.92 -43.56
CA ASN A 768 -15.62 31.61 -44.86
C ASN A 768 -17.01 32.16 -45.24
N ALA A 769 -18.06 31.85 -44.50
CA ALA A 769 -19.37 32.47 -44.67
C ALA A 769 -19.32 33.96 -44.28
N ASN A 770 -20.11 34.80 -44.95
CA ASN A 770 -20.34 36.21 -44.63
C ASN A 770 -19.07 37.00 -44.23
N ARG A 771 -18.04 37.00 -45.08
CA ARG A 771 -16.73 37.63 -44.79
C ARG A 771 -16.77 39.15 -44.55
N ASN A 772 -17.91 39.78 -44.77
CA ASN A 772 -18.24 41.17 -44.40
C ASN A 772 -18.77 41.33 -42.96
N GLN A 773 -18.76 40.26 -42.16
CA GLN A 773 -19.16 40.23 -40.75
C GLN A 773 -18.11 39.46 -39.95
N ASP A 774 -17.94 39.78 -38.66
CA ASP A 774 -17.06 39.02 -37.76
C ASP A 774 -17.57 37.57 -37.60
N VAL A 775 -16.66 36.61 -37.42
CA VAL A 775 -17.01 35.21 -37.12
C VAL A 775 -16.23 34.69 -35.91
N VAL A 776 -16.94 34.07 -34.98
CA VAL A 776 -16.36 33.43 -33.79
C VAL A 776 -15.69 32.12 -34.21
N VAL A 777 -14.45 31.91 -33.81
CA VAL A 777 -13.79 30.61 -34.00
C VAL A 777 -14.31 29.62 -32.95
N PRO A 778 -14.70 28.38 -33.31
CA PRO A 778 -15.09 27.38 -32.33
C PRO A 778 -14.01 27.14 -31.27
N VAL A 779 -14.42 26.93 -30.02
CA VAL A 779 -13.49 26.51 -28.95
C VAL A 779 -13.04 25.07 -29.23
N ALA A 780 -11.80 24.74 -28.84
CA ALA A 780 -11.29 23.38 -28.83
C ALA A 780 -10.86 22.95 -27.42
N TYR A 781 -10.71 21.64 -27.21
CA TYR A 781 -10.47 21.06 -25.89
C TYR A 781 -9.47 19.90 -25.95
N PHE A 782 -8.67 19.71 -24.91
CA PHE A 782 -7.96 18.45 -24.66
C PHE A 782 -8.28 17.94 -23.26
N VAL A 783 -8.86 16.75 -23.17
CA VAL A 783 -9.23 16.10 -21.92
C VAL A 783 -8.18 15.06 -21.57
N GLY A 784 -7.76 14.99 -20.31
CA GLY A 784 -6.74 14.04 -19.87
C GLY A 784 -6.50 14.12 -18.37
N ARG A 785 -5.43 13.49 -17.89
CA ARG A 785 -5.06 13.42 -16.47
C ARG A 785 -3.55 13.54 -16.25
N PRO A 786 -3.09 14.25 -15.19
CA PRO A 786 -1.70 14.18 -14.75
C PRO A 786 -1.44 12.86 -14.02
N ILE A 787 -0.39 12.12 -14.39
CA ILE A 787 -0.13 10.76 -13.87
C ILE A 787 1.05 10.62 -12.90
N ASN A 788 1.75 11.72 -12.58
CA ASN A 788 2.84 11.72 -11.59
C ASN A 788 2.40 12.45 -10.32
N ASP A 789 2.91 12.02 -9.16
CA ASP A 789 3.00 12.88 -7.97
C ASP A 789 4.16 13.88 -8.17
N GLY A 790 4.13 15.02 -7.48
CA GLY A 790 5.15 16.06 -7.58
C GLY A 790 5.27 16.73 -8.96
N GLY A 791 4.32 16.51 -9.87
CA GLY A 791 4.40 16.97 -11.27
C GLY A 791 4.12 18.46 -11.46
N THR A 792 4.71 19.04 -12.51
CA THR A 792 4.46 20.40 -13.01
C THR A 792 4.07 20.35 -14.49
N TYR A 793 2.81 20.67 -14.78
CA TYR A 793 2.24 20.53 -16.12
C TYR A 793 1.97 21.90 -16.73
N LYS A 794 2.99 22.46 -17.38
CA LYS A 794 2.90 23.70 -18.19
C LYS A 794 2.46 23.34 -19.61
N ASN A 795 1.48 24.03 -20.17
CA ASN A 795 1.00 23.69 -21.51
C ASN A 795 0.75 24.94 -22.38
N THR A 796 0.97 24.82 -23.69
CA THR A 796 0.88 25.89 -24.71
C THR A 796 0.24 25.36 -25.99
N PHE A 797 -0.33 26.22 -26.83
CA PHE A 797 -0.74 25.82 -28.18
C PHE A 797 -0.42 26.89 -29.23
N THR A 798 -0.10 26.43 -30.43
CA THR A 798 0.14 27.27 -31.61
C THR A 798 -1.07 27.19 -32.53
N THR A 799 -1.65 28.32 -32.92
CA THR A 799 -2.56 28.39 -34.07
C THR A 799 -1.79 28.78 -35.32
N LEU A 800 -2.05 28.10 -36.43
CA LEU A 800 -1.63 28.50 -37.77
C LEU A 800 -2.87 28.69 -38.65
N ILE A 801 -2.98 29.88 -39.25
CA ILE A 801 -4.06 30.25 -40.18
C ILE A 801 -3.42 30.54 -41.54
N VAL A 802 -3.97 29.96 -42.61
CA VAL A 802 -3.45 30.10 -43.98
C VAL A 802 -4.54 30.67 -44.89
N THR A 803 -4.16 31.60 -45.77
CA THR A 803 -4.96 32.11 -46.89
C THR A 803 -4.16 31.98 -48.20
N PRO A 804 -4.75 32.23 -49.38
CA PRO A 804 -4.02 32.20 -50.65
C PRO A 804 -2.88 33.22 -50.79
N LYS A 805 -2.76 34.21 -49.88
CA LYS A 805 -1.72 35.26 -49.92
C LYS A 805 -0.67 35.17 -48.82
N GLY A 806 -0.87 34.35 -47.79
CA GLY A 806 0.05 34.25 -46.67
C GLY A 806 -0.46 33.40 -45.53
N GLU A 807 0.31 33.38 -44.45
CA GLU A 807 0.02 32.65 -43.22
C GLU A 807 0.23 33.53 -41.99
N TYR A 808 -0.39 33.16 -40.89
CA TYR A 808 -0.22 33.80 -39.57
C TYR A 808 -0.17 32.73 -38.49
N LYS A 809 0.94 32.73 -37.75
CA LYS A 809 1.20 31.88 -36.58
C LYS A 809 1.05 32.73 -35.32
N VAL A 810 0.34 32.21 -34.32
CA VAL A 810 0.24 32.80 -32.97
C VAL A 810 0.30 31.72 -31.91
N VAL A 811 0.97 32.00 -30.79
CA VAL A 811 1.13 31.07 -29.66
C VAL A 811 0.38 31.60 -28.44
N SER A 812 -0.22 30.71 -27.65
CA SER A 812 -0.99 31.04 -26.44
C SER A 812 -0.13 31.56 -25.28
N ASN A 813 -0.80 31.96 -24.20
CA ASN A 813 -0.23 31.97 -22.84
C ASN A 813 0.09 30.54 -22.35
N ILE A 814 0.86 30.44 -21.26
CA ILE A 814 1.15 29.19 -20.54
C ILE A 814 0.28 29.07 -19.28
N PRO A 815 -0.90 28.41 -19.32
CA PRO A 815 -1.50 27.86 -18.10
C PRO A 815 -0.66 26.70 -17.55
N VAL A 816 -0.80 26.47 -16.24
CA VAL A 816 -0.02 25.47 -15.50
C VAL A 816 -0.84 24.85 -14.37
N ILE A 817 -0.68 23.55 -14.15
CA ILE A 817 -1.23 22.83 -12.99
C ILE A 817 -0.12 22.02 -12.30
N TYR A 818 -0.35 21.70 -11.03
CA TYR A 818 0.57 20.95 -10.17
C TYR A 818 -0.10 19.71 -9.59
N THR A 819 0.64 18.63 -9.36
CA THR A 819 0.20 17.52 -8.50
C THR A 819 1.03 17.50 -7.21
N PRO A 820 0.40 17.31 -6.03
CA PRO A 820 1.11 17.22 -4.74
C PRO A 820 2.19 16.13 -4.74
N GLY A 821 3.22 16.28 -3.90
CA GLY A 821 4.35 15.35 -3.85
C GLY A 821 5.69 15.99 -4.22
N ASN A 822 5.87 17.30 -4.12
CA ASN A 822 7.14 17.95 -4.46
C ASN A 822 8.18 17.80 -3.33
N ASP A 823 9.44 17.53 -3.64
CA ASP A 823 10.49 17.50 -2.61
C ASP A 823 10.78 18.92 -2.05
N PRO A 824 10.69 19.17 -0.72
CA PRO A 824 11.08 20.44 -0.11
C PRO A 824 12.54 20.85 -0.32
N GLU A 825 13.45 19.90 -0.59
CA GLU A 825 14.85 20.19 -0.97
C GLU A 825 14.98 20.66 -2.43
N THR A 826 13.99 20.36 -3.28
CA THR A 826 13.90 20.87 -4.66
C THR A 826 12.59 21.63 -4.91
N PRO A 827 12.36 22.75 -4.18
CA PRO A 827 11.09 23.48 -4.22
C PRO A 827 10.83 24.06 -5.61
N ARG A 828 9.56 24.11 -6.01
CA ARG A 828 9.15 24.54 -7.35
C ARG A 828 9.65 25.97 -7.64
N PRO A 829 10.30 26.21 -8.80
CA PRO A 829 10.80 27.53 -9.11
C PRO A 829 9.62 28.51 -9.30
N PRO A 830 9.74 29.75 -8.79
CA PRO A 830 8.69 30.76 -8.90
C PRO A 830 8.39 31.10 -10.36
N HIS A 831 7.13 31.47 -10.66
CA HIS A 831 6.71 31.90 -12.00
C HIS A 831 7.46 33.14 -12.51
N THR A 832 8.10 33.91 -11.62
CA THR A 832 8.92 35.07 -11.94
C THR A 832 10.24 35.02 -11.17
N PRO A 833 11.39 35.46 -11.74
CA PRO A 833 12.67 35.45 -11.04
C PRO A 833 12.63 36.26 -9.74
N GLY A 834 12.87 35.59 -8.60
CA GLY A 834 12.81 36.20 -7.27
C GLY A 834 11.41 36.27 -6.63
N GLY A 835 10.40 35.63 -7.22
CA GLY A 835 9.10 35.41 -6.58
C GLY A 835 9.11 34.26 -5.56
N GLU A 836 7.96 34.02 -4.93
CA GLU A 836 7.75 32.93 -3.97
C GLU A 836 7.40 31.59 -4.66
N ASN A 837 7.68 30.46 -4.00
CA ASN A 837 7.28 29.12 -4.46
C ASN A 837 5.75 29.09 -4.67
N PRO A 838 5.22 28.70 -5.85
CA PRO A 838 3.78 28.67 -6.12
C PRO A 838 3.01 27.67 -5.25
N THR A 839 3.70 26.68 -4.68
CA THR A 839 3.13 25.65 -3.80
C THR A 839 4.01 25.55 -2.54
N PRO A 840 3.95 26.53 -1.62
CA PRO A 840 4.90 26.64 -0.51
C PRO A 840 4.72 25.61 0.60
N ASP A 841 3.54 24.96 0.64
CA ASP A 841 3.18 23.90 1.59
C ASP A 841 3.25 22.49 0.95
N ASP A 842 3.60 22.37 -0.35
CA ASP A 842 3.66 21.08 -1.08
C ASP A 842 4.98 20.35 -0.76
N ASN A 843 4.85 19.18 -0.14
CA ASN A 843 5.95 18.29 0.25
C ASN A 843 5.78 16.86 -0.33
N LEU A 844 6.55 15.90 0.18
CA LEU A 844 6.53 14.49 -0.23
C LEU A 844 5.45 13.68 0.51
N ILE A 845 4.41 13.21 -0.20
CA ILE A 845 3.35 12.32 0.33
C ILE A 845 3.96 11.06 0.95
N LYS A 846 3.99 10.98 2.28
CA LYS A 846 4.65 9.95 3.08
C LYS A 846 3.84 9.70 4.37
N PRO A 847 2.81 8.83 4.33
CA PRO A 847 2.27 8.19 5.55
C PRO A 847 3.40 7.56 6.36
N LYS A 848 3.31 7.62 7.68
CA LYS A 848 4.39 7.21 8.61
C LYS A 848 3.85 6.25 9.65
N LYS A 849 4.73 5.40 10.17
CA LYS A 849 4.42 4.48 11.27
C LYS A 849 5.62 4.35 12.19
N ASP A 850 5.37 4.42 13.49
CA ASP A 850 6.33 4.03 14.52
C ASP A 850 5.65 3.10 15.54
N VAL A 851 6.44 2.39 16.33
CA VAL A 851 5.99 1.54 17.43
C VAL A 851 6.71 2.00 18.69
N VAL A 852 5.95 2.29 19.76
CA VAL A 852 6.45 3.03 20.94
C VAL A 852 6.21 2.32 22.26
N ASP A 853 7.08 2.62 23.24
CA ASP A 853 6.94 2.16 24.62
C ASP A 853 5.92 2.96 25.44
N GLU A 854 5.72 2.55 26.70
CA GLU A 854 4.86 3.20 27.71
C GLU A 854 5.16 4.70 27.96
N LYS A 855 6.25 5.23 27.39
CA LYS A 855 6.75 6.60 27.56
C LYS A 855 6.79 7.37 26.23
N GLY A 856 6.37 6.75 25.11
CA GLY A 856 6.38 7.36 23.77
C GLY A 856 7.72 7.34 23.03
N ASN A 857 8.68 6.51 23.45
CA ASN A 857 9.95 6.34 22.73
C ASN A 857 9.82 5.23 21.69
N SER A 858 10.37 5.42 20.48
CA SER A 858 10.45 4.37 19.47
C SER A 858 11.14 3.11 19.99
N ILE A 859 10.49 1.98 19.74
CA ILE A 859 11.01 0.62 19.91
C ILE A 859 11.09 -0.13 18.58
N ASN A 860 11.02 0.57 17.45
CA ASN A 860 11.18 0.00 16.12
C ASN A 860 12.57 -0.67 15.97
N GLY A 861 12.61 -1.87 15.38
CA GLY A 861 13.79 -2.71 15.26
C GLY A 861 14.29 -3.33 16.58
N GLN A 862 13.61 -3.12 17.70
CA GLN A 862 14.03 -3.64 19.02
C GLN A 862 13.25 -4.91 19.38
N SER A 863 13.85 -5.78 20.20
CA SER A 863 13.20 -7.01 20.65
C SER A 863 12.14 -6.78 21.72
N VAL A 864 11.02 -7.49 21.66
CA VAL A 864 9.87 -7.42 22.58
C VAL A 864 9.58 -8.79 23.21
N LEU A 865 8.80 -8.85 24.29
CA LEU A 865 8.38 -10.12 24.92
C LEU A 865 7.01 -10.58 24.38
N PRO A 866 6.66 -11.88 24.39
CA PRO A 866 5.36 -12.37 23.91
C PRO A 866 4.13 -11.70 24.57
N ASN A 867 4.22 -11.27 25.83
CA ASN A 867 3.14 -10.53 26.50
C ASN A 867 3.15 -9.01 26.27
N THR A 868 3.95 -8.49 25.34
CA THR A 868 4.04 -7.04 25.06
C THR A 868 2.80 -6.56 24.31
N ILE A 869 2.25 -5.42 24.74
CA ILE A 869 1.27 -4.66 23.95
C ILE A 869 2.06 -3.73 23.03
N LEU A 870 1.92 -3.93 21.72
CA LEU A 870 2.56 -3.11 20.69
C LEU A 870 1.70 -1.87 20.46
N ASN A 871 2.23 -0.69 20.76
CA ASN A 871 1.53 0.58 20.59
C ASN A 871 2.08 1.27 19.34
N TYR A 872 1.32 1.26 18.25
CA TYR A 872 1.68 1.95 17.02
C TYR A 872 1.16 3.39 17.04
N VAL A 873 2.01 4.29 16.56
CA VAL A 873 1.65 5.67 16.20
C VAL A 873 1.73 5.75 14.68
N ALA A 874 0.58 5.94 14.03
CA ALA A 874 0.45 5.89 12.58
C ALA A 874 -0.15 7.18 12.03
N GLU A 875 0.46 7.74 10.99
CA GLU A 875 0.17 9.07 10.46
C GLU A 875 -0.39 8.97 9.04
N GLN A 876 -1.50 9.67 8.80
CA GLN A 876 -2.05 9.94 7.46
C GLN A 876 -1.71 11.38 7.09
N ASP A 877 -0.94 11.52 6.02
CA ASP A 877 -0.11 12.66 5.67
C ASP A 877 -0.84 13.56 4.66
N PHE A 878 -1.24 14.77 5.07
CA PHE A 878 -2.14 15.64 4.32
C PHE A 878 -1.64 17.08 4.13
N ASP A 879 -0.59 17.53 4.82
CA ASP A 879 -0.11 18.92 4.74
C ASP A 879 0.18 19.41 3.30
N GLN A 880 0.69 18.53 2.43
CA GLN A 880 0.89 18.74 0.98
C GLN A 880 -0.39 18.97 0.17
N TYR A 881 -1.56 18.59 0.68
CA TYR A 881 -2.87 18.83 0.05
C TYR A 881 -3.50 20.18 0.42
N LYS A 882 -2.81 20.99 1.23
CA LYS A 882 -3.26 22.33 1.63
C LYS A 882 -3.53 23.23 0.42
N GLY A 883 -4.78 23.67 0.29
CA GLY A 883 -5.24 24.49 -0.83
C GLY A 883 -5.43 23.74 -2.17
N ILE A 884 -5.37 22.40 -2.20
CA ILE A 884 -5.69 21.61 -3.39
C ILE A 884 -7.10 21.89 -3.91
N VAL A 885 -7.27 21.88 -5.23
CA VAL A 885 -8.57 22.03 -5.91
C VAL A 885 -8.94 20.70 -6.56
N ALA A 886 -9.68 19.88 -5.82
CA ALA A 886 -10.21 18.62 -6.31
C ALA A 886 -11.62 18.80 -6.89
N SER A 887 -12.00 17.90 -7.80
CA SER A 887 -13.35 17.79 -8.37
C SER A 887 -14.23 16.81 -7.58
N GLN A 888 -15.55 16.88 -7.76
CA GLN A 888 -16.51 16.04 -7.04
C GLN A 888 -16.34 14.53 -7.27
N ASN A 889 -15.91 14.11 -8.46
CA ASN A 889 -15.58 12.71 -8.75
C ASN A 889 -14.30 12.27 -8.01
N ALA A 890 -13.25 13.11 -8.05
CA ALA A 890 -12.01 12.86 -7.32
C ALA A 890 -12.23 12.78 -5.80
N ILE A 891 -13.04 13.68 -5.24
CA ILE A 891 -13.46 13.66 -3.82
C ILE A 891 -14.34 12.41 -3.54
N GLY A 892 -15.24 12.03 -4.45
CA GLY A 892 -16.15 10.88 -4.34
C GLY A 892 -15.46 9.51 -4.35
N LYS A 893 -14.19 9.44 -4.80
CA LYS A 893 -13.31 8.27 -4.59
C LYS A 893 -12.92 8.08 -3.11
N GLY A 894 -12.95 9.14 -2.30
CA GLY A 894 -12.77 9.06 -0.85
C GLY A 894 -11.32 9.20 -0.36
N PHE A 895 -11.20 9.03 0.96
CA PHE A 895 -9.97 9.06 1.74
C PHE A 895 -9.98 7.85 2.66
N LEU A 896 -9.03 6.94 2.44
CA LEU A 896 -8.93 5.65 3.12
C LEU A 896 -7.56 5.54 3.80
N TYR A 897 -7.51 4.78 4.88
CA TYR A 897 -6.26 4.43 5.56
C TYR A 897 -6.27 2.95 5.95
N VAL A 898 -5.13 2.29 5.82
CA VAL A 898 -4.97 0.85 6.07
C VAL A 898 -3.87 0.63 7.11
N ASP A 899 -4.11 -0.27 8.06
CA ASP A 899 -3.10 -0.84 8.95
C ASP A 899 -2.90 -2.32 8.56
N ASP A 900 -1.78 -2.61 7.91
CA ASP A 900 -1.44 -3.91 7.32
C ASP A 900 -0.45 -4.63 8.24
N TYR A 901 -1.00 -5.38 9.18
CA TYR A 901 -0.25 -6.02 10.26
C TYR A 901 0.02 -7.49 9.95
N LEU A 902 1.15 -8.02 10.41
CA LEU A 902 1.44 -9.44 10.23
C LEU A 902 0.47 -10.31 11.04
N ASP A 903 -0.57 -10.83 10.39
CA ASP A 903 -1.61 -11.63 11.03
C ASP A 903 -1.08 -12.92 11.67
N GLU A 904 -0.02 -13.54 11.16
CA GLU A 904 0.66 -14.68 11.81
C GLU A 904 1.18 -14.34 13.22
N ALA A 905 1.50 -13.06 13.47
CA ALA A 905 2.17 -12.59 14.69
C ALA A 905 1.28 -11.76 15.61
N ILE A 906 0.38 -10.96 15.06
CA ILE A 906 -0.47 -10.02 15.78
C ILE A 906 -1.89 -10.57 15.90
N ASP A 907 -2.46 -10.49 17.10
CA ASP A 907 -3.89 -10.75 17.30
C ASP A 907 -4.69 -9.55 16.81
N GLY A 908 -5.17 -9.60 15.56
CA GLY A 908 -6.02 -8.56 14.97
C GLY A 908 -7.21 -8.21 15.85
N THR A 909 -7.86 -9.22 16.45
CA THR A 909 -9.04 -9.04 17.32
C THR A 909 -8.74 -8.30 18.63
N SER A 910 -7.46 -8.15 18.98
CA SER A 910 -7.03 -7.41 20.18
C SER A 910 -6.90 -5.91 20.00
N LEU A 911 -7.17 -5.36 18.80
CA LEU A 911 -7.00 -3.93 18.51
C LEU A 911 -7.75 -3.04 19.52
N VAL A 912 -7.02 -2.13 20.15
CA VAL A 912 -7.56 -0.98 20.88
C VAL A 912 -7.18 0.31 20.14
N VAL A 913 -8.19 1.01 19.60
CA VAL A 913 -8.02 2.33 18.96
C VAL A 913 -8.05 3.42 20.03
N ASN A 914 -6.89 3.72 20.61
CA ASN A 914 -6.74 4.70 21.68
C ASN A 914 -7.20 6.09 21.22
N SER A 915 -6.68 6.58 20.09
CA SER A 915 -7.13 7.84 19.48
C SER A 915 -7.07 7.81 17.95
N ILE A 916 -7.91 8.62 17.32
CA ILE A 916 -7.74 9.09 15.95
C ILE A 916 -7.93 10.61 16.01
N THR A 917 -6.85 11.36 15.83
CA THR A 917 -6.82 12.81 16.08
C THR A 917 -6.19 13.56 14.91
N ALA A 918 -6.84 14.63 14.48
CA ALA A 918 -6.27 15.54 13.48
C ALA A 918 -5.20 16.46 14.10
N ALA A 919 -4.30 16.99 13.28
CA ALA A 919 -3.18 17.86 13.69
C ALA A 919 -3.61 19.16 14.41
N ASN A 920 -4.89 19.57 14.28
CA ASN A 920 -5.47 20.70 15.01
C ASN A 920 -5.96 20.34 16.44
N GLY A 921 -5.99 19.05 16.80
CA GLY A 921 -6.46 18.53 18.08
C GLY A 921 -7.87 17.94 18.10
N ASP A 922 -8.60 17.93 16.97
CA ASP A 922 -9.95 17.33 16.91
C ASP A 922 -9.89 15.79 16.98
N ASP A 923 -10.78 15.18 17.78
CA ASP A 923 -11.04 13.73 17.73
C ASP A 923 -11.95 13.42 16.54
N VAL A 924 -11.39 12.72 15.55
CA VAL A 924 -12.05 12.43 14.27
C VAL A 924 -12.47 10.97 14.15
N ARG A 925 -12.39 10.17 15.23
CA ARG A 925 -12.69 8.72 15.22
C ARG A 925 -14.07 8.41 14.65
N GLU A 926 -15.07 9.23 14.97
CA GLU A 926 -16.45 9.08 14.51
C GLU A 926 -16.66 9.40 13.02
N LEU A 927 -15.71 10.06 12.35
CA LEU A 927 -15.79 10.43 10.93
C LEU A 927 -15.41 9.29 9.98
N PHE A 928 -14.87 8.19 10.51
CA PHE A 928 -14.50 7.00 9.75
C PHE A 928 -15.44 5.83 10.05
N ASP A 929 -15.76 5.03 9.05
CA ASP A 929 -16.12 3.63 9.25
C ASP A 929 -14.83 2.82 9.43
N MET A 930 -14.79 1.96 10.45
CA MET A 930 -13.66 1.07 10.74
C MET A 930 -14.08 -0.36 10.38
N ILE A 931 -13.29 -1.02 9.53
CA ILE A 931 -13.56 -2.36 9.02
C ILE A 931 -12.34 -3.23 9.35
N HIS A 932 -12.56 -4.34 10.08
CA HIS A 932 -11.58 -5.42 10.19
C HIS A 932 -11.77 -6.33 8.97
N VAL A 933 -10.80 -6.33 8.07
CA VAL A 933 -10.86 -7.05 6.80
C VAL A 933 -10.08 -8.35 6.96
N LEU A 934 -10.79 -9.48 7.08
CA LEU A 934 -10.17 -10.80 7.23
C LEU A 934 -9.68 -11.40 5.89
N SER A 935 -10.14 -10.84 4.77
CA SER A 935 -9.63 -11.09 3.42
C SER A 935 -10.12 -9.97 2.50
N LYS A 936 -9.37 -9.63 1.45
CA LYS A 936 -9.82 -8.69 0.40
C LYS A 936 -11.16 -9.12 -0.22
N ASP A 937 -11.45 -10.42 -0.25
CA ASP A 937 -12.69 -10.99 -0.79
C ASP A 937 -13.91 -10.78 0.12
N SER A 938 -13.74 -10.26 1.34
CA SER A 938 -14.84 -9.92 2.25
C SER A 938 -15.26 -8.44 2.18
N LEU A 939 -14.60 -7.62 1.37
CA LEU A 939 -14.99 -6.24 1.09
C LEU A 939 -16.14 -6.18 0.07
N ASP A 940 -16.88 -5.07 0.05
CA ASP A 940 -17.79 -4.78 -1.06
C ASP A 940 -17.02 -4.45 -2.34
N GLU A 941 -17.67 -4.67 -3.49
CA GLU A 941 -17.08 -4.48 -4.83
C GLU A 941 -16.49 -3.07 -5.05
N LYS A 942 -17.04 -2.02 -4.41
CA LYS A 942 -16.52 -0.65 -4.55
C LYS A 942 -15.22 -0.47 -3.75
N LEU A 943 -15.16 -0.96 -2.51
CA LEU A 943 -13.93 -0.90 -1.71
C LEU A 943 -12.84 -1.83 -2.27
N GLN A 944 -13.20 -3.02 -2.75
CA GLN A 944 -12.27 -3.94 -3.40
C GLN A 944 -11.64 -3.30 -4.66
N ALA A 945 -12.48 -2.74 -5.55
CA ALA A 945 -12.01 -2.03 -6.75
C ALA A 945 -11.18 -0.79 -6.41
N LEU A 946 -11.57 0.00 -5.40
CA LEU A 946 -10.82 1.21 -5.00
C LEU A 946 -9.44 0.88 -4.44
N ILE A 947 -9.30 -0.21 -3.68
CA ILE A 947 -7.99 -0.69 -3.22
C ILE A 947 -7.14 -1.12 -4.42
N GLN A 948 -7.70 -1.90 -5.34
CA GLN A 948 -7.01 -2.33 -6.56
C GLN A 948 -6.56 -1.14 -7.44
N ASP A 949 -7.46 -0.23 -7.76
CA ASP A 949 -7.22 0.97 -8.58
C ASP A 949 -6.28 1.99 -7.91
N SER A 950 -6.05 1.88 -6.60
CA SER A 950 -5.05 2.70 -5.89
C SER A 950 -3.62 2.16 -5.99
N GLY A 951 -3.47 0.88 -6.39
CA GLY A 951 -2.19 0.20 -6.51
C GLY A 951 -1.60 -0.36 -5.21
N ILE A 952 -2.26 -0.21 -4.06
CA ILE A 952 -1.82 -0.85 -2.81
C ILE A 952 -2.20 -2.34 -2.79
N SER A 953 -1.43 -3.15 -2.06
CA SER A 953 -1.77 -4.55 -1.83
C SER A 953 -1.43 -4.99 -0.38
N PRO A 954 -2.30 -4.71 0.60
CA PRO A 954 -2.21 -5.31 1.94
C PRO A 954 -2.26 -6.85 1.89
N VAL A 955 -1.82 -7.54 2.94
CA VAL A 955 -1.60 -9.00 2.95
C VAL A 955 -2.27 -9.65 4.15
N GLY A 956 -3.14 -10.63 3.89
CA GLY A 956 -3.85 -11.35 4.95
C GLY A 956 -4.97 -10.52 5.59
N GLU A 957 -5.05 -10.54 6.92
CA GLU A 957 -5.93 -9.65 7.69
C GLU A 957 -5.38 -8.20 7.77
N PHE A 958 -6.23 -7.19 7.57
CA PHE A 958 -5.86 -5.78 7.77
C PHE A 958 -7.01 -4.96 8.35
N TYR A 959 -6.70 -3.78 8.92
CA TYR A 959 -7.73 -2.81 9.29
C TYR A 959 -7.84 -1.71 8.23
N LEU A 960 -9.07 -1.33 7.90
CA LEU A 960 -9.40 -0.26 6.95
C LEU A 960 -10.26 0.81 7.62
N TRP A 961 -9.87 2.07 7.49
CA TRP A 961 -10.69 3.23 7.83
C TRP A 961 -11.14 3.95 6.56
N VAL A 962 -12.44 4.20 6.42
CA VAL A 962 -13.06 4.88 5.27
C VAL A 962 -13.75 6.15 5.75
N ALA A 963 -13.44 7.32 5.17
CA ALA A 963 -14.13 8.56 5.53
C ALA A 963 -15.62 8.52 5.13
N LYS A 964 -16.53 8.63 6.12
CA LYS A 964 -18.00 8.50 5.96
C LYS A 964 -18.62 9.54 5.02
N ASP A 965 -18.13 10.78 5.10
CA ASP A 965 -18.49 11.89 4.22
C ASP A 965 -17.21 12.47 3.62
N PRO A 966 -16.82 12.03 2.42
CA PRO A 966 -15.62 12.54 1.75
C PRO A 966 -15.67 14.05 1.48
N GLU A 967 -16.83 14.66 1.26
CA GLU A 967 -16.89 16.08 0.92
C GLU A 967 -16.72 16.97 2.17
N ALA A 968 -17.31 16.57 3.30
CA ALA A 968 -17.07 17.22 4.59
C ALA A 968 -15.63 17.00 5.08
N PHE A 969 -15.12 15.78 4.99
CA PHE A 969 -13.76 15.43 5.41
C PHE A 969 -12.69 16.15 4.57
N TYR A 970 -12.89 16.22 3.25
CA TYR A 970 -12.04 16.97 2.33
C TYR A 970 -11.91 18.46 2.74
N LYS A 971 -13.04 19.13 2.98
CA LYS A 971 -13.07 20.57 3.32
C LYS A 971 -12.46 20.86 4.70
N ALA A 972 -12.63 19.93 5.65
CA ALA A 972 -12.22 20.11 7.04
C ALA A 972 -10.74 19.82 7.30
N TYR A 973 -10.16 18.78 6.67
CA TYR A 973 -8.80 18.31 6.98
C TYR A 973 -7.88 18.31 5.76
N VAL A 974 -8.27 17.62 4.68
CA VAL A 974 -7.42 17.42 3.49
C VAL A 974 -7.06 18.74 2.81
N GLN A 975 -8.05 19.59 2.50
CA GLN A 975 -7.82 20.90 1.88
C GLN A 975 -7.14 21.90 2.83
N GLN A 976 -7.16 21.65 4.14
CA GLN A 976 -6.49 22.51 5.13
C GLN A 976 -5.03 22.11 5.37
N GLY A 977 -4.64 20.90 4.98
CA GLY A 977 -3.34 20.32 5.33
C GLY A 977 -3.25 19.94 6.80
N LEU A 978 -4.17 19.09 7.28
CA LEU A 978 -4.23 18.64 8.67
C LEU A 978 -4.15 17.12 8.76
N ASP A 979 -2.95 16.62 9.05
CA ASP A 979 -2.62 15.19 9.18
C ASP A 979 -3.47 14.48 10.25
N ILE A 980 -3.69 13.17 10.09
CA ILE A 980 -4.46 12.37 11.04
C ILE A 980 -3.57 11.32 11.72
N THR A 981 -3.33 11.48 13.02
CA THR A 981 -2.60 10.53 13.85
C THR A 981 -3.54 9.49 14.45
N ARG A 982 -3.24 8.20 14.26
CA ARG A 982 -3.89 7.03 14.86
C ARG A 982 -2.97 6.42 15.90
N ASN A 983 -3.46 6.25 17.13
CA ASN A 983 -2.76 5.53 18.20
C ASN A 983 -3.44 4.17 18.41
N LEU A 984 -2.78 3.08 17.99
CA LEU A 984 -3.36 1.74 17.88
C LEU A 984 -2.56 0.76 18.76
N SER A 985 -3.22 0.02 19.64
CA SER A 985 -2.57 -0.99 20.48
C SER A 985 -3.00 -2.40 20.09
N PHE A 986 -2.06 -3.32 19.91
CA PHE A 986 -2.29 -4.73 19.63
C PHE A 986 -1.55 -5.64 20.61
N LYS A 987 -1.99 -6.88 20.74
CA LYS A 987 -1.27 -7.99 21.39
C LYS A 987 -0.55 -8.86 20.36
N ILE A 988 0.51 -9.51 20.79
CA ILE A 988 1.21 -10.56 20.06
C ILE A 988 0.48 -11.89 20.31
N LYS A 989 0.39 -12.76 19.30
CA LYS A 989 -0.13 -14.13 19.44
C LYS A 989 0.80 -14.96 20.33
N GLN A 990 0.24 -15.65 21.32
CA GLN A 990 0.97 -16.12 22.52
C GLN A 990 2.22 -16.98 22.23
N ASP A 991 2.19 -17.79 21.17
CA ASP A 991 3.28 -18.70 20.79
C ASP A 991 4.14 -18.18 19.62
N PHE A 992 3.96 -16.94 19.17
CA PHE A 992 4.74 -16.37 18.07
C PHE A 992 6.19 -16.09 18.47
N VAL A 993 7.13 -16.40 17.57
CA VAL A 993 8.57 -16.19 17.71
C VAL A 993 9.16 -15.81 16.35
N GLY A 994 9.91 -14.71 16.29
CA GLY A 994 10.50 -14.15 15.07
C GLY A 994 10.16 -12.67 14.87
N THR A 995 10.35 -12.20 13.64
CA THR A 995 10.11 -10.80 13.24
C THR A 995 8.61 -10.53 13.08
N ILE A 996 8.08 -9.61 13.88
CA ILE A 996 6.79 -8.95 13.63
C ILE A 996 7.03 -7.84 12.61
N THR A 997 6.19 -7.75 11.58
CA THR A 997 6.08 -6.58 10.71
C THR A 997 4.72 -5.91 10.89
N ASN A 998 4.67 -4.59 10.70
CA ASN A 998 3.41 -3.88 10.48
C ASN A 998 3.68 -2.69 9.54
N GLN A 999 2.80 -2.45 8.57
CA GLN A 999 2.86 -1.34 7.62
C GLN A 999 1.57 -0.50 7.69
N THR A 1000 1.57 0.69 7.09
CA THR A 1000 0.32 1.41 6.78
C THR A 1000 0.24 1.74 5.31
N HIS A 1001 -0.97 1.98 4.81
CA HIS A 1001 -1.18 2.57 3.49
C HIS A 1001 -2.22 3.68 3.57
N GLN A 1002 -2.13 4.62 2.65
CA GLN A 1002 -3.01 5.77 2.54
C GLN A 1002 -3.53 5.83 1.11
N VAL A 1003 -4.84 6.06 0.94
CA VAL A 1003 -5.45 6.15 -0.40
C VAL A 1003 -6.34 7.39 -0.48
N ASP A 1004 -5.91 8.38 -1.26
CA ASP A 1004 -6.57 9.69 -1.36
C ASP A 1004 -6.91 10.03 -2.80
N PHE A 1005 -8.16 10.41 -3.04
CA PHE A 1005 -8.69 10.61 -4.40
C PHE A 1005 -8.49 9.35 -5.28
N GLY A 1006 -8.40 8.17 -4.66
CA GLY A 1006 -8.07 6.88 -5.29
C GLY A 1006 -6.61 6.67 -5.68
N ASN A 1007 -5.65 7.39 -5.09
CA ASN A 1007 -4.21 7.21 -5.30
C ASN A 1007 -3.57 6.59 -4.06
N GLY A 1008 -2.83 5.50 -4.21
CA GLY A 1008 -2.20 4.79 -3.10
C GLY A 1008 -0.78 5.25 -2.76
N TYR A 1009 -0.47 5.23 -1.46
CA TYR A 1009 0.83 5.58 -0.89
C TYR A 1009 1.19 4.59 0.23
N TYR A 1010 2.44 4.13 0.26
CA TYR A 1010 2.93 3.14 1.23
C TYR A 1010 3.58 3.84 2.43
N GLY A 1011 3.18 3.48 3.63
CA GLY A 1011 3.90 3.84 4.86
C GLY A 1011 5.21 3.05 5.00
N ASN A 1012 6.08 3.48 5.91
CA ASN A 1012 7.24 2.67 6.26
C ASN A 1012 6.80 1.39 7.02
N ILE A 1013 7.52 0.29 6.80
CA ILE A 1013 7.39 -0.91 7.63
C ILE A 1013 8.06 -0.63 8.98
N VAL A 1014 7.40 -1.01 10.08
CA VAL A 1014 8.03 -1.12 11.40
C VAL A 1014 8.22 -2.58 11.77
N THR A 1015 9.25 -2.88 12.56
CA THR A 1015 9.56 -4.26 12.96
C THR A 1015 9.84 -4.40 14.45
N ASN A 1016 9.56 -5.58 14.99
CA ASN A 1016 9.97 -5.99 16.33
C ASN A 1016 10.35 -7.47 16.33
N GLU A 1017 11.34 -7.85 17.13
CA GLU A 1017 11.76 -9.26 17.27
C GLU A 1017 11.16 -9.89 18.53
N VAL A 1018 10.41 -10.98 18.40
CA VAL A 1018 9.99 -11.81 19.55
C VAL A 1018 10.98 -12.96 19.70
N PRO A 1019 11.86 -12.93 20.71
CA PRO A 1019 12.90 -13.94 20.86
C PRO A 1019 12.34 -15.20 21.52
N GLN A 1020 12.89 -16.36 21.17
CA GLN A 1020 12.53 -17.60 21.86
C GLN A 1020 13.04 -17.55 23.32
N LEU A 1021 12.11 -17.56 24.28
CA LEU A 1021 12.45 -17.72 25.69
C LEU A 1021 12.73 -19.19 25.97
N VAL A 1022 13.97 -19.50 26.37
CA VAL A 1022 14.42 -20.87 26.67
C VAL A 1022 15.24 -20.87 27.97
N VAL A 1023 14.93 -21.79 28.87
CA VAL A 1023 15.66 -22.03 30.12
C VAL A 1023 15.94 -23.51 30.31
N HIS A 1024 17.05 -23.83 30.99
CA HIS A 1024 17.47 -25.22 31.21
C HIS A 1024 17.64 -25.52 32.70
N LYS A 1025 17.47 -26.78 33.07
CA LYS A 1025 17.78 -27.29 34.41
C LYS A 1025 18.80 -28.40 34.32
N ASP A 1026 19.80 -28.36 35.18
CA ASP A 1026 20.75 -29.46 35.37
C ASP A 1026 20.83 -29.82 36.86
N VAL A 1027 21.36 -31.00 37.16
CA VAL A 1027 21.63 -31.48 38.52
C VAL A 1027 23.08 -31.90 38.58
N LEU A 1028 23.85 -31.26 39.45
CA LEU A 1028 25.30 -31.30 39.46
C LEU A 1028 25.86 -32.07 40.67
N ASP A 1029 26.95 -32.81 40.44
CA ASP A 1029 27.83 -33.30 41.49
C ASP A 1029 28.65 -32.17 42.14
N LYS A 1030 29.28 -32.48 43.27
CA LYS A 1030 30.21 -31.61 44.01
C LYS A 1030 31.49 -31.18 43.24
N ASP A 1031 31.72 -31.71 42.03
CA ASP A 1031 32.78 -31.30 41.11
C ASP A 1031 32.23 -30.48 39.91
N GLY A 1032 30.93 -30.14 39.91
CA GLY A 1032 30.28 -29.33 38.88
C GLY A 1032 29.82 -30.09 37.63
N LYS A 1033 29.72 -31.42 37.65
CA LYS A 1033 29.33 -32.24 36.49
C LYS A 1033 27.86 -32.65 36.56
N SER A 1034 27.16 -32.64 35.42
CA SER A 1034 25.82 -33.22 35.31
C SER A 1034 25.78 -34.67 35.78
N ILE A 1035 24.82 -34.96 36.64
CA ILE A 1035 24.43 -36.30 37.10
C ILE A 1035 22.94 -36.57 36.81
N ASN A 1036 22.39 -35.91 35.78
CA ASN A 1036 21.04 -36.16 35.29
C ASN A 1036 20.90 -37.61 34.78
N ASN A 1037 19.82 -38.29 35.17
CA ASN A 1037 19.61 -39.75 35.09
C ASN A 1037 20.64 -40.60 35.87
N GLY A 1038 21.40 -39.97 36.77
CA GLY A 1038 22.42 -40.61 37.61
C GLY A 1038 21.88 -41.12 38.96
N THR A 1039 22.79 -41.71 39.74
CA THR A 1039 22.51 -42.26 41.07
C THR A 1039 23.10 -41.36 42.17
N VAL A 1040 22.29 -40.98 43.15
CA VAL A 1040 22.68 -40.15 44.33
C VAL A 1040 22.46 -40.97 45.60
N GLN A 1041 23.39 -41.00 46.55
CA GLN A 1041 23.20 -41.76 47.80
C GLN A 1041 22.45 -40.94 48.86
N ILE A 1042 21.79 -41.63 49.80
CA ILE A 1042 21.20 -40.95 50.96
C ILE A 1042 22.31 -40.30 51.78
N GLY A 1043 22.22 -38.99 51.99
CA GLY A 1043 23.19 -38.16 52.69
C GLY A 1043 24.07 -37.30 51.79
N ASP A 1044 24.13 -37.57 50.49
CA ASP A 1044 24.89 -36.78 49.51
C ASP A 1044 24.32 -35.37 49.34
N LEU A 1045 25.20 -34.43 48.97
CA LEU A 1045 24.83 -33.09 48.50
C LEU A 1045 24.83 -33.07 46.96
N VAL A 1046 23.78 -32.52 46.38
CA VAL A 1046 23.67 -32.25 44.94
C VAL A 1046 23.21 -30.80 44.72
N THR A 1047 23.57 -30.20 43.58
CA THR A 1047 23.19 -28.82 43.27
C THR A 1047 22.37 -28.76 42.00
N TYR A 1048 21.11 -28.30 42.11
CA TYR A 1048 20.29 -27.97 40.95
C TYR A 1048 20.75 -26.64 40.36
N LYS A 1049 21.19 -26.67 39.10
CA LYS A 1049 21.49 -25.46 38.32
C LYS A 1049 20.22 -25.04 37.58
N LEU A 1050 19.77 -23.81 37.84
CA LEU A 1050 18.65 -23.16 37.19
C LEU A 1050 19.22 -22.18 36.16
N GLU A 1051 19.29 -22.58 34.89
CA GLU A 1051 19.86 -21.75 33.84
C GLU A 1051 18.87 -20.70 33.37
N GLY A 1052 19.03 -19.46 33.82
CA GLY A 1052 18.16 -18.35 33.42
C GLY A 1052 18.35 -17.97 31.94
N TRP A 1053 17.29 -17.40 31.36
CA TRP A 1053 17.30 -16.90 29.98
C TRP A 1053 18.12 -15.60 29.90
N VAL A 1054 18.84 -15.41 28.80
CA VAL A 1054 19.58 -14.16 28.54
C VAL A 1054 18.64 -13.18 27.84
N ILE A 1055 18.20 -12.16 28.58
CA ILE A 1055 17.54 -10.97 28.03
C ILE A 1055 18.54 -10.27 27.10
N PRO A 1056 18.19 -10.03 25.82
CA PRO A 1056 19.08 -9.40 24.86
C PRO A 1056 19.31 -7.90 25.14
N ALA A 1057 20.41 -7.40 24.62
CA ALA A 1057 20.61 -5.98 24.33
C ALA A 1057 19.76 -5.55 23.11
N GLY A 1058 19.37 -4.28 23.03
CA GLY A 1058 18.52 -3.78 21.94
C GLY A 1058 17.05 -4.17 22.10
N ARG A 1059 16.54 -4.13 23.34
CA ARG A 1059 15.15 -4.47 23.67
C ARG A 1059 14.26 -3.24 23.85
N GLY A 1060 12.98 -3.36 23.47
CA GLY A 1060 11.96 -2.31 23.64
C GLY A 1060 11.38 -2.18 25.05
N TYR A 1061 11.87 -2.94 26.03
CA TYR A 1061 11.26 -3.03 27.36
C TYR A 1061 12.28 -2.88 28.50
N ASP A 1062 11.82 -2.25 29.58
CA ASP A 1062 12.54 -2.18 30.85
C ASP A 1062 12.36 -3.51 31.61
N ILE A 1063 13.35 -3.93 32.40
CA ILE A 1063 13.25 -5.18 33.17
C ILE A 1063 12.53 -4.89 34.49
N LYS A 1064 11.29 -5.39 34.61
CA LYS A 1064 10.39 -5.22 35.77
C LYS A 1064 10.37 -6.48 36.67
N GLU A 1065 10.62 -7.66 36.09
CA GLU A 1065 10.76 -8.91 36.84
C GLU A 1065 11.81 -9.84 36.21
N TYR A 1066 12.64 -10.44 37.07
CA TYR A 1066 13.40 -11.66 36.78
C TYR A 1066 13.36 -12.54 38.04
N ARG A 1067 12.68 -13.68 37.98
CA ARG A 1067 12.37 -14.52 39.16
C ARG A 1067 12.37 -16.00 38.84
N PHE A 1068 13.02 -16.81 39.67
CA PHE A 1068 12.98 -18.27 39.58
C PHE A 1068 11.99 -18.82 40.61
N VAL A 1069 11.18 -19.79 40.21
CA VAL A 1069 10.28 -20.58 41.08
C VAL A 1069 10.56 -22.06 40.85
N ASP A 1070 10.86 -22.78 41.93
CA ASP A 1070 11.28 -24.19 41.92
C ASP A 1070 10.48 -24.95 42.99
N LEU A 1071 9.95 -26.13 42.65
CA LEU A 1071 9.16 -26.94 43.58
C LEU A 1071 9.95 -28.20 43.92
N LEU A 1072 10.85 -28.08 44.91
CA LEU A 1072 11.70 -29.18 45.35
C LEU A 1072 10.84 -30.33 45.88
N GLN A 1073 11.19 -31.56 45.49
CA GLN A 1073 10.65 -32.80 46.05
C GLN A 1073 11.14 -32.99 47.50
N HIS A 1074 10.62 -32.16 48.41
CA HIS A 1074 11.09 -31.99 49.79
C HIS A 1074 10.96 -33.24 50.68
N SER A 1075 10.22 -34.26 50.23
CA SER A 1075 10.22 -35.60 50.82
C SER A 1075 11.52 -36.37 50.59
N HIS A 1076 12.33 -35.96 49.61
CA HIS A 1076 13.59 -36.58 49.21
C HIS A 1076 14.78 -35.62 49.24
N ASP A 1077 14.58 -34.31 49.05
CA ASP A 1077 15.64 -33.30 49.01
C ASP A 1077 15.43 -32.18 50.05
N ASP A 1078 16.32 -32.15 51.04
CA ASP A 1078 16.39 -31.15 52.11
C ASP A 1078 17.20 -29.93 51.66
N TYR A 1079 16.59 -28.75 51.59
CA TYR A 1079 17.24 -27.53 51.10
C TYR A 1079 18.36 -27.05 52.05
N GLN A 1080 19.56 -26.81 51.51
CA GLN A 1080 20.72 -26.37 52.29
C GLN A 1080 21.10 -24.91 52.03
N SER A 1081 21.22 -24.50 50.76
CA SER A 1081 21.71 -23.17 50.39
C SER A 1081 21.33 -22.77 48.96
N PHE A 1082 21.40 -21.47 48.67
CA PHE A 1082 21.27 -20.92 47.33
C PHE A 1082 22.38 -19.90 47.05
N VAL A 1083 22.85 -19.88 45.80
CA VAL A 1083 23.73 -18.85 45.23
C VAL A 1083 23.18 -18.48 43.85
N ILE A 1084 23.37 -17.23 43.41
CA ILE A 1084 23.02 -16.79 42.05
C ILE A 1084 24.16 -15.97 41.44
N GLU A 1085 24.56 -16.34 40.23
CA GLU A 1085 25.71 -15.76 39.53
C GLU A 1085 25.27 -15.07 38.23
N ALA A 1086 25.96 -13.99 37.85
CA ALA A 1086 25.75 -13.33 36.55
C ALA A 1086 26.10 -14.28 35.39
N LYS A 1087 25.21 -14.40 34.39
CA LYS A 1087 25.38 -15.29 33.22
C LYS A 1087 26.17 -14.65 32.07
N VAL A 1088 26.19 -13.32 32.05
CA VAL A 1088 26.79 -12.43 31.04
C VAL A 1088 27.44 -11.22 31.73
N ASP A 1089 28.37 -10.55 31.04
CA ASP A 1089 28.93 -9.27 31.48
C ASP A 1089 27.92 -8.13 31.17
N PHE A 1090 27.75 -7.18 32.09
CA PHE A 1090 26.95 -5.97 31.88
C PHE A 1090 27.43 -4.79 32.74
N THR A 1091 27.08 -3.56 32.32
CA THR A 1091 27.51 -2.32 33.00
C THR A 1091 26.30 -1.55 33.53
N LEU A 1092 26.38 -1.07 34.77
CA LEU A 1092 25.37 -0.22 35.39
C LEU A 1092 25.61 1.27 35.04
N PRO A 1093 24.60 2.17 35.20
CA PRO A 1093 24.69 3.56 34.76
C PRO A 1093 25.71 4.42 35.53
N ASP A 1094 26.23 3.94 36.65
CA ASP A 1094 27.32 4.56 37.42
C ASP A 1094 28.72 4.14 36.92
N GLY A 1095 28.80 3.24 35.94
CA GLY A 1095 30.03 2.65 35.42
C GLY A 1095 30.48 1.36 36.14
N THR A 1096 29.69 0.83 37.08
CA THR A 1096 29.98 -0.45 37.73
C THR A 1096 29.82 -1.59 36.72
N ILE A 1097 30.90 -2.33 36.45
CA ILE A 1097 30.90 -3.51 35.58
C ILE A 1097 30.66 -4.76 36.45
N ILE A 1098 29.60 -5.49 36.16
CA ILE A 1098 29.33 -6.83 36.69
C ILE A 1098 29.75 -7.83 35.61
N LYS A 1099 30.52 -8.85 35.99
CA LYS A 1099 31.05 -9.88 35.10
C LYS A 1099 30.34 -11.21 35.28
N LYS A 1100 30.36 -12.01 34.22
CA LYS A 1100 29.94 -13.41 34.27
C LYS A 1100 30.66 -14.16 35.41
N GLY A 1101 29.88 -14.77 36.30
CA GLY A 1101 30.36 -15.47 37.50
C GLY A 1101 30.43 -14.60 38.77
N ASP A 1102 30.14 -13.30 38.70
CA ASP A 1102 30.00 -12.48 39.92
C ASP A 1102 28.70 -12.83 40.68
N ASP A 1103 28.78 -12.90 42.01
CA ASP A 1103 27.66 -13.21 42.91
C ASP A 1103 26.64 -12.07 42.97
N LEU A 1104 25.39 -12.38 42.61
CA LEU A 1104 24.26 -11.46 42.56
C LEU A 1104 23.32 -11.58 43.76
N SER A 1105 23.62 -12.44 44.75
CA SER A 1105 22.70 -12.77 45.86
C SER A 1105 22.31 -11.55 46.72
N SER A 1106 23.11 -10.48 46.72
CA SER A 1106 22.77 -9.22 47.38
C SER A 1106 21.64 -8.43 46.69
N TYR A 1107 21.44 -8.63 45.38
CA TYR A 1107 20.42 -8.00 44.56
C TYR A 1107 19.11 -8.79 44.49
N THR A 1108 19.07 -10.00 45.06
CA THR A 1108 17.87 -10.84 45.13
C THR A 1108 17.22 -10.85 46.51
N GLU A 1109 16.00 -11.39 46.55
CA GLU A 1109 15.27 -11.81 47.74
C GLU A 1109 14.86 -13.27 47.54
N THR A 1110 15.07 -14.12 48.54
CA THR A 1110 14.93 -15.58 48.43
C THR A 1110 14.06 -16.11 49.56
N VAL A 1111 13.10 -16.97 49.23
CA VAL A 1111 12.15 -17.59 50.14
C VAL A 1111 12.09 -19.09 49.86
N TYR A 1112 12.17 -19.90 50.92
CA TYR A 1112 11.93 -21.35 50.84
C TYR A 1112 10.89 -21.75 51.89
N ASN A 1113 9.86 -22.48 51.46
CA ASN A 1113 8.85 -23.04 52.34
C ASN A 1113 9.04 -24.56 52.49
N ALA A 1114 9.69 -24.96 53.59
CA ALA A 1114 9.97 -26.35 53.94
C ALA A 1114 8.73 -27.25 54.11
N GLN A 1115 7.51 -26.68 54.23
CA GLN A 1115 6.25 -27.45 54.32
C GLN A 1115 5.70 -27.85 52.94
N THR A 1116 6.14 -27.19 51.87
CA THR A 1116 5.66 -27.42 50.49
C THR A 1116 6.78 -27.78 49.53
N GLY A 1117 8.04 -27.51 49.89
CA GLY A 1117 9.19 -27.61 48.99
C GLY A 1117 9.35 -26.43 48.04
N LYS A 1118 8.42 -25.45 48.04
CA LYS A 1118 8.50 -24.30 47.15
C LYS A 1118 9.68 -23.39 47.53
N PHE A 1119 10.62 -23.27 46.61
CA PHE A 1119 11.67 -22.26 46.56
C PHE A 1119 11.26 -21.15 45.58
N GLU A 1120 11.52 -19.90 45.94
CA GLU A 1120 11.31 -18.73 45.08
C GLU A 1120 12.43 -17.71 45.32
N THR A 1121 13.01 -17.17 44.24
CA THR A 1121 13.99 -16.09 44.33
C THR A 1121 13.79 -15.06 43.23
N ARG A 1122 13.76 -13.79 43.62
CA ARG A 1122 13.38 -12.64 42.79
C ARG A 1122 14.46 -11.58 42.85
N PHE A 1123 14.85 -11.03 41.70
CA PHE A 1123 15.66 -9.81 41.68
C PHE A 1123 14.85 -8.60 42.14
N LYS A 1124 15.50 -7.70 42.90
CA LYS A 1124 14.90 -6.44 43.36
C LYS A 1124 14.65 -5.52 42.18
N GLU A 1125 13.44 -5.01 42.07
CA GLU A 1125 13.01 -4.12 40.97
C GLU A 1125 13.93 -2.89 40.84
N ALA A 1126 14.35 -2.30 41.97
CA ALA A 1126 15.29 -1.18 41.99
C ALA A 1126 16.72 -1.51 41.51
N PHE A 1127 17.08 -2.78 41.38
CA PHE A 1127 18.31 -3.22 40.69
C PHE A 1127 18.04 -3.45 39.20
N LEU A 1128 16.96 -4.17 38.85
CA LEU A 1128 16.58 -4.43 37.46
C LEU A 1128 16.35 -3.13 36.65
N ALA A 1129 15.76 -2.11 37.29
CA ALA A 1129 15.51 -0.79 36.69
C ALA A 1129 16.80 0.02 36.39
N GLN A 1130 17.97 -0.41 36.87
CA GLN A 1130 19.26 0.20 36.49
C GLN A 1130 19.83 -0.41 35.20
N ILE A 1131 19.32 -1.57 34.75
CA ILE A 1131 19.86 -2.30 33.60
C ILE A 1131 19.25 -1.73 32.31
N THR A 1132 20.00 -0.86 31.65
CA THR A 1132 19.57 -0.14 30.44
C THR A 1132 19.38 -1.09 29.24
N ARG A 1133 18.55 -0.66 28.27
CA ARG A 1133 18.07 -1.49 27.14
C ARG A 1133 19.18 -1.97 26.19
N ASP A 1134 20.32 -1.29 26.18
CA ASP A 1134 21.54 -1.63 25.44
C ASP A 1134 22.41 -2.70 26.13
N GLN A 1135 22.16 -3.01 27.41
CA GLN A 1135 22.90 -4.02 28.17
C GLN A 1135 22.12 -5.34 28.21
N ALA A 1136 22.75 -6.45 27.82
CA ALA A 1136 22.17 -7.79 28.01
C ALA A 1136 22.12 -8.16 29.50
N PHE A 1137 21.21 -9.06 29.90
CA PHE A 1137 21.12 -9.53 31.28
C PHE A 1137 20.71 -10.99 31.38
N GLY A 1138 21.25 -11.69 32.36
CA GLY A 1138 20.81 -13.02 32.75
C GLY A 1138 21.60 -13.51 33.96
N ALA A 1139 21.04 -14.49 34.67
CA ALA A 1139 21.68 -15.10 35.82
C ALA A 1139 21.48 -16.62 35.82
N ASP A 1140 22.41 -17.36 36.42
CA ASP A 1140 22.26 -18.78 36.70
C ASP A 1140 22.12 -18.96 38.22
N GLY A 1141 21.05 -19.66 38.64
CA GLY A 1141 20.78 -19.98 40.04
C GLY A 1141 21.29 -21.37 40.43
N TYR A 1142 21.73 -21.54 41.67
CA TYR A 1142 22.32 -22.78 42.17
C TYR A 1142 21.70 -23.15 43.53
N ILE A 1143 20.77 -24.10 43.54
CA ILE A 1143 20.15 -24.62 44.76
C ILE A 1143 20.89 -25.89 45.19
N THR A 1144 21.61 -25.83 46.32
CA THR A 1144 22.20 -27.03 46.92
C THR A 1144 21.19 -27.68 47.87
N VAL A 1145 20.95 -28.97 47.67
CA VAL A 1145 20.07 -29.81 48.48
C VAL A 1145 20.82 -31.04 48.99
N LYS A 1146 20.26 -31.68 50.01
CA LYS A 1146 20.75 -32.93 50.57
C LYS A 1146 19.72 -34.05 50.36
N ARG A 1147 20.16 -35.17 49.79
CA ARG A 1147 19.31 -36.34 49.59
C ARG A 1147 19.00 -37.03 50.92
N ILE A 1148 17.73 -37.11 51.30
CA ILE A 1148 17.27 -37.65 52.60
C ILE A 1148 16.44 -38.94 52.49
N ALA A 1149 15.93 -39.31 51.31
CA ALA A 1149 15.14 -40.53 51.09
C ALA A 1149 15.58 -41.30 49.83
N SER A 1150 15.25 -42.60 49.79
CA SER A 1150 15.39 -43.47 48.62
C SER A 1150 14.16 -43.42 47.72
N GLY A 1151 14.38 -43.36 46.41
CA GLY A 1151 13.34 -43.20 45.40
C GLY A 1151 13.87 -42.46 44.16
N GLU A 1152 13.00 -42.32 43.17
CA GLU A 1152 13.24 -41.39 42.05
C GLU A 1152 12.93 -39.96 42.50
N VAL A 1153 13.78 -39.02 42.07
CA VAL A 1153 13.63 -37.59 42.35
C VAL A 1153 13.66 -36.81 41.05
N VAL A 1154 12.52 -36.24 40.70
CA VAL A 1154 12.29 -35.44 39.49
C VAL A 1154 12.21 -33.98 39.87
N ASN A 1155 12.82 -33.09 39.09
CA ASN A 1155 12.77 -31.66 39.36
C ASN A 1155 12.71 -30.81 38.07
N GLU A 1156 11.95 -29.71 38.10
CA GLU A 1156 11.82 -28.68 37.05
C GLU A 1156 11.66 -27.30 37.70
N TYR A 1157 11.79 -26.20 36.94
CA TYR A 1157 11.54 -24.86 37.49
C TYR A 1157 10.92 -23.93 36.44
N THR A 1158 10.36 -22.82 36.90
CA THR A 1158 9.85 -21.74 36.03
C THR A 1158 10.64 -20.47 36.27
N LEU A 1159 11.20 -19.89 35.22
CA LEU A 1159 11.66 -18.50 35.20
C LEU A 1159 10.47 -17.60 34.84
N TYR A 1160 10.31 -16.49 35.54
CA TYR A 1160 9.40 -15.41 35.17
C TYR A 1160 10.22 -14.20 34.71
N VAL A 1161 9.94 -13.70 33.51
CA VAL A 1161 10.58 -12.51 32.93
C VAL A 1161 9.48 -11.52 32.54
N ASN A 1162 9.37 -10.41 33.25
CA ASN A 1162 8.24 -9.46 33.14
C ASN A 1162 6.87 -10.15 33.07
N GLY A 1163 6.61 -11.14 33.94
CA GLY A 1163 5.37 -11.92 33.94
C GLY A 1163 5.27 -13.06 32.92
N ASN A 1164 6.17 -13.19 31.93
CA ASN A 1164 6.20 -14.33 31.01
C ASN A 1164 6.78 -15.57 31.74
N PRO A 1165 6.04 -16.68 31.88
CA PRO A 1165 6.57 -17.92 32.45
C PRO A 1165 7.35 -18.71 31.40
N VAL A 1166 8.54 -19.20 31.77
CA VAL A 1166 9.41 -20.04 30.95
C VAL A 1166 9.77 -21.28 31.76
N ILE A 1167 9.27 -22.44 31.36
CA ILE A 1167 9.45 -23.71 32.09
C ILE A 1167 10.70 -24.42 31.59
N SER A 1168 11.50 -24.98 32.50
CA SER A 1168 12.72 -25.74 32.17
C SER A 1168 12.44 -27.15 31.69
N ASN A 1169 13.45 -27.81 31.11
CA ASN A 1169 13.47 -29.27 31.07
C ASN A 1169 13.38 -29.87 32.49
N LYS A 1170 12.90 -31.11 32.56
CA LYS A 1170 13.02 -31.95 33.77
C LYS A 1170 14.44 -32.49 33.91
N VAL A 1171 14.84 -32.71 35.16
CA VAL A 1171 16.01 -33.51 35.54
C VAL A 1171 15.57 -34.62 36.49
N VAL A 1172 16.23 -35.77 36.43
CA VAL A 1172 15.88 -36.96 37.20
C VAL A 1172 17.14 -37.51 37.89
N THR A 1173 17.02 -37.96 39.13
CA THR A 1173 18.05 -38.75 39.82
C THR A 1173 17.41 -39.88 40.59
N ASN A 1174 18.08 -41.02 40.72
CA ASN A 1174 17.59 -42.15 41.51
C ASN A 1174 18.45 -42.36 42.77
N THR A 1175 17.83 -42.65 43.91
CA THR A 1175 18.50 -42.98 45.16
C THR A 1175 18.15 -44.40 45.61
N PRO A 1176 19.12 -45.33 45.67
CA PRO A 1176 18.85 -46.73 45.98
C PRO A 1176 18.21 -46.95 47.36
N GLU A 1177 17.39 -48.00 47.48
CA GLU A 1177 16.98 -48.49 48.82
C GLU A 1177 18.22 -48.87 49.65
N PRO A 1178 18.26 -48.54 50.95
CA PRO A 1178 19.30 -49.04 51.84
C PRO A 1178 19.21 -50.58 51.94
N PRO A 1179 20.34 -51.31 51.90
CA PRO A 1179 20.31 -52.77 51.85
C PRO A 1179 19.67 -53.37 53.11
N LYS A 1180 18.67 -54.24 52.91
CA LYS A 1180 17.95 -54.93 54.01
C LYS A 1180 18.93 -55.74 54.88
N PRO A 1181 18.86 -55.62 56.23
CA PRO A 1181 19.75 -56.39 57.11
C PRO A 1181 19.58 -57.90 56.94
N GLU A 1182 20.67 -58.62 56.68
CA GLU A 1182 20.64 -60.09 56.69
C GLU A 1182 20.42 -60.63 58.10
N THR A 1183 19.37 -61.43 58.29
CA THR A 1183 19.11 -62.11 59.56
C THR A 1183 20.11 -63.24 59.80
N PRO A 1184 20.79 -63.32 60.97
CA PRO A 1184 21.85 -64.29 61.22
C PRO A 1184 21.31 -65.73 61.30
N LYS A 1185 21.91 -66.63 60.53
CA LYS A 1185 21.51 -68.05 60.44
C LYS A 1185 22.20 -68.89 61.54
N PRO A 1186 21.53 -69.86 62.19
CA PRO A 1186 22.10 -70.59 63.32
C PRO A 1186 23.29 -71.49 62.95
N GLN A 1187 24.28 -71.58 63.83
CA GLN A 1187 25.39 -72.55 63.70
C GLN A 1187 24.95 -73.96 64.14
N ALA A 1188 25.41 -74.97 63.40
CA ALA A 1188 25.37 -76.39 63.78
C ALA A 1188 26.82 -76.96 63.74
N PRO A 1189 27.16 -77.98 64.57
CA PRO A 1189 28.54 -78.24 64.96
C PRO A 1189 29.38 -79.00 63.91
N ALA A 1190 30.69 -78.76 63.96
CA ALA A 1190 31.67 -79.29 63.01
C ALA A 1190 31.99 -80.79 63.16
N LYS A 1191 32.39 -81.41 62.03
CA LYS A 1191 33.20 -82.64 61.98
C LYS A 1191 34.10 -82.64 60.73
N VAL A 1192 35.05 -83.57 60.67
CA VAL A 1192 36.37 -83.37 60.04
C VAL A 1192 36.72 -84.52 59.07
N GLU A 1193 37.36 -84.17 57.93
CA GLU A 1193 38.03 -85.06 56.94
C GLU A 1193 37.11 -86.03 56.12
N LYS A 1194 37.48 -86.56 54.93
CA LYS A 1194 38.75 -86.54 54.17
C LYS A 1194 38.58 -86.79 52.64
N ALA A 1195 39.57 -86.36 51.86
CA ALA A 1195 40.03 -86.92 50.57
C ALA A 1195 39.09 -86.87 49.32
N GLN A 1196 39.62 -87.32 48.17
CA GLN A 1196 39.22 -86.94 46.79
C GLN A 1196 39.18 -88.12 45.79
N LEU A 1197 38.24 -88.04 44.82
CA LEU A 1197 38.35 -88.46 43.39
C LEU A 1197 38.53 -89.98 43.05
N PRO A 1198 38.37 -90.43 41.76
CA PRO A 1198 37.43 -89.98 40.69
C PRO A 1198 36.82 -91.13 39.80
N ASN A 1199 35.94 -90.74 38.85
CA ASN A 1199 35.54 -91.44 37.58
C ASN A 1199 34.77 -92.77 37.69
N THR A 1200 33.90 -93.22 36.75
CA THR A 1200 33.37 -92.76 35.41
C THR A 1200 31.82 -92.74 35.43
N GLY A 1201 31.00 -92.44 34.39
CA GLY A 1201 31.16 -91.98 32.99
C GLY A 1201 30.06 -92.54 32.06
N ASP A 1202 29.85 -91.90 30.88
CA ASP A 1202 28.99 -92.29 29.73
C ASP A 1202 27.44 -92.43 29.91
N ALA A 1203 26.55 -92.07 28.96
CA ALA A 1203 26.67 -91.24 27.74
C ALA A 1203 25.28 -90.85 27.12
N ALA A 1204 25.31 -89.84 26.22
CA ALA A 1204 24.38 -89.55 25.08
C ALA A 1204 23.03 -88.77 25.32
N SER A 1205 22.54 -87.90 24.40
CA SER A 1205 23.15 -87.18 23.25
C SER A 1205 22.23 -86.12 22.60
N TYR A 1206 22.83 -85.18 21.81
CA TYR A 1206 22.24 -84.19 20.87
C TYR A 1206 21.51 -82.94 21.46
N SER A 1207 21.53 -81.75 20.82
CA SER A 1207 21.94 -81.35 19.44
C SER A 1207 22.55 -79.93 19.29
N LEU A 1208 23.57 -79.79 18.41
CA LEU A 1208 24.08 -78.60 17.64
C LEU A 1208 24.48 -77.30 18.43
N SER A 1209 25.69 -76.67 18.38
CA SER A 1209 26.74 -76.35 17.35
C SER A 1209 26.51 -75.00 16.61
N LEU A 1210 27.46 -74.10 16.30
CA LEU A 1210 28.94 -73.90 16.46
C LEU A 1210 29.23 -72.37 16.19
N ALA A 1211 30.37 -71.66 16.38
CA ALA A 1211 31.77 -71.85 16.85
C ALA A 1211 32.16 -70.60 17.73
N GLY A 1212 33.34 -69.97 17.86
CA GLY A 1212 34.75 -70.13 17.37
C GLY A 1212 35.29 -68.93 16.54
N VAL A 1213 36.53 -68.40 16.68
CA VAL A 1213 37.61 -68.60 17.69
C VAL A 1213 38.78 -67.55 17.57
N VAL A 1214 39.47 -67.23 18.68
CA VAL A 1214 40.87 -66.67 18.85
C VAL A 1214 41.29 -65.26 18.32
N THR A 1215 41.48 -64.34 19.29
CA THR A 1215 42.70 -63.58 19.70
C THR A 1215 43.80 -63.13 18.71
N LEU A 1216 44.30 -61.88 18.86
CA LEU A 1216 45.76 -61.57 18.90
C LEU A 1216 46.10 -60.17 19.49
N PHE A 1217 47.29 -60.05 20.09
CA PHE A 1217 47.92 -58.80 20.56
C PHE A 1217 49.07 -58.43 19.61
N ALA A 1218 49.22 -57.15 19.25
CA ALA A 1218 50.47 -56.60 18.71
C ALA A 1218 50.55 -55.08 18.89
N SER A 1219 51.74 -54.57 19.22
CA SER A 1219 52.03 -53.15 19.34
C SER A 1219 53.17 -52.77 18.40
N LEU A 1220 53.04 -51.70 17.59
CA LEU A 1220 54.11 -50.70 17.39
C LEU A 1220 53.67 -49.44 16.61
N VAL A 1221 54.26 -48.31 17.04
CA VAL A 1221 54.62 -47.06 16.34
C VAL A 1221 54.61 -47.06 14.80
N GLY A 1222 54.11 -45.98 14.16
CA GLY A 1222 54.66 -45.55 12.85
C GLY A 1222 53.89 -44.63 11.88
N LEU A 1223 54.02 -43.31 12.03
CA LEU A 1223 54.22 -42.29 10.96
C LEU A 1223 53.50 -42.34 9.58
N ARG A 1224 52.79 -41.22 9.30
CA ARG A 1224 52.76 -40.42 8.03
C ARG A 1224 52.12 -40.96 6.71
N LYS A 1225 50.98 -40.32 6.40
CA LYS A 1225 50.78 -39.34 5.29
C LYS A 1225 50.66 -39.83 3.81
N ARG A 1226 49.45 -39.56 3.26
CA ARG A 1226 49.11 -38.99 1.92
C ARG A 1226 49.09 -39.89 0.67
N LYS A 1227 48.05 -39.63 -0.15
CA LYS A 1227 47.91 -39.83 -1.61
C LYS A 1227 47.85 -41.29 -2.10
N ASP A 1228 47.14 -41.66 -3.16
CA ASP A 1228 46.07 -40.99 -3.96
C ASP A 1228 45.37 -42.06 -4.84
N GLU A 1229 44.47 -41.60 -5.73
CA GLU A 1229 44.08 -42.26 -7.00
C GLU A 1229 43.16 -43.52 -6.94
N ASN A 1230 41.87 -43.23 -7.19
CA ASN A 1230 41.04 -43.83 -8.23
C ASN A 1230 41.03 -45.37 -8.42
N ASN A 1231 39.86 -45.96 -8.21
CA ASN A 1231 39.01 -46.36 -9.34
C ASN A 1231 37.52 -46.35 -8.96
#